data_AF-A0A0M9ERG7-F1
#
_entry.id   AF-A0A0M9ERG7-F1
#
_cell.length_a   1.000
_cell.length_b   1.000
_cell.length_c   1.000
_cell.angle_alpha   90.00
_cell.angle_beta   90.00
_cell.angle_gamma   90.00
#
_symmetry.space_group_name_H-M   'P 1'
#
loop_
_entity.id
_entity.type
_entity.pdbx_description
1 polymer ?
#
loop_
_entity_poly.entity_id
_entity_poly.type
_entity_poly.pdbx_seq_one_letter_code
_entity_poly.pdbx_strand_id
1 'polypeptide(L)'
;MSCNILLQNGSVIVHDDNNRTQVIDNCDVLISNGVIKQLRKEITPNTDLEVLDCTEKIISPGFVDTHHHLWQTQLKGHGLDNCWLDYFSDVAITAHYCTVAEAAIAAFDDSGIRGVFAYAETFLNLAKWDAESCIPRATSISDTYIEHIESLAHRGPFADGRVILGVAFDNYHLPQNEIEKLFHMAIDAGVKIITSHCGNFGPSVPQALERYSLFPSSEDDYTIVLSHGNYLGKPDLAMLSERHIPIACTPATEAQGSMGWPLLFEPGLNTALGADCHFLNSSSLMQAARSALLLSRLQKTLELKSQGSKPVKFDETTHDVFNKATIQGARAVGMQDQIGSIKVAMDISFALNSTIPIMFTRAFGAFALFNSFSLTQATPITEKQCGTARWEHKPRLFVLTDISNEPDDQMSLVRLLTYANEINIQGIAVTTSTWMPDKIDYEAVVGVLKGYEKVVGNLNANVPSRASYPSYKHILGRVHKGHPVYGRKSLNMTLSDGAKALITAADEASAHDPLTVSVWGGSAILAESLQHVSHTRSQAATDSFVEKLRVYAISDQDDTGIWIRLRYPQLMYVVSLHGFSEYTDASWNGISGEEYHHFDQGGPDSSLVSNDWLEKNIRLGPLGSHYLNWSFIMEGDTPAFLPLVQNGLGDVNRPDFGSWGGRYTLLDHSGQSRVYTDTTDYVVGKNGKSFTSKFATIWRWREDYQFDFAARMKWSVNCNYSENNHQPVAIVNGSCGPAPLKLKYKPGQSIVIDASDSWDPDGDELKYDWFHYREPGGYGRGLEGFDPSLKMNPILTTHSPNVNITNLNSDGSLVKLETAKKLNDTLHIILALRDAIEQPLATYRRVILEAN
;
A
#
# COMPACT_ATOMS: atom_id res chain seq x y z
N MET A 1 -2.07 21.80 -8.84
CA MET A 1 -3.15 22.09 -9.84
C MET A 1 -4.19 23.00 -9.21
N SER A 2 -4.73 23.94 -9.98
CA SER A 2 -5.89 24.79 -9.67
C SER A 2 -7.16 23.94 -9.55
N CYS A 3 -7.46 23.40 -8.37
CA CYS A 3 -8.68 22.63 -8.14
C CYS A 3 -9.86 23.60 -7.98
N ASN A 4 -10.84 23.53 -8.88
CA ASN A 4 -12.09 24.26 -8.79
C ASN A 4 -13.22 23.30 -8.40
N ILE A 5 -13.69 23.39 -7.15
CA ILE A 5 -14.68 22.50 -6.56
C ILE A 5 -15.96 23.30 -6.29
N LEU A 6 -17.11 22.70 -6.59
CA LEU A 6 -18.42 23.21 -6.19
C LEU A 6 -19.07 22.22 -5.22
N LEU A 7 -19.21 22.60 -3.95
CA LEU A 7 -20.01 21.87 -2.97
C LEU A 7 -21.46 22.35 -3.08
N GLN A 8 -22.41 21.50 -3.48
CA GLN A 8 -23.82 21.91 -3.67
C GLN A 8 -24.74 21.43 -2.54
N ASN A 9 -25.81 22.18 -2.27
CA ASN A 9 -26.93 21.75 -1.41
C ASN A 9 -26.57 21.47 0.06
N GLY A 10 -25.43 21.98 0.56
CA GLY A 10 -24.98 21.73 1.92
C GLY A 10 -25.70 22.59 2.97
N SER A 11 -25.71 22.12 4.22
CA SER A 11 -25.98 22.96 5.39
C SER A 11 -24.68 23.60 5.84
N VAL A 12 -24.46 24.87 5.49
CA VAL A 12 -23.17 25.54 5.69
C VAL A 12 -23.16 26.29 7.02
N ILE A 13 -22.20 25.98 7.88
CA ILE A 13 -21.96 26.69 9.14
C ILE A 13 -21.02 27.87 8.87
N VAL A 14 -21.50 29.09 9.11
CA VAL A 14 -20.73 30.33 8.95
C VAL A 14 -20.65 31.11 10.27
N HIS A 15 -19.74 32.07 10.32
CA HIS A 15 -19.66 33.05 11.42
C HIS A 15 -20.11 34.41 10.91
N ASP A 16 -20.94 35.12 11.68
CA ASP A 16 -21.21 36.54 11.42
C ASP A 16 -20.07 37.44 11.92
N ASP A 17 -20.19 38.74 11.69
CA ASP A 17 -19.16 39.73 12.08
C ASP A 17 -18.91 39.78 13.60
N ASN A 18 -19.82 39.22 14.41
CA ASN A 18 -19.68 39.09 15.87
C ASN A 18 -19.27 37.66 16.30
N ASN A 19 -18.83 36.82 15.37
CA ASN A 19 -18.49 35.40 15.58
C ASN A 19 -19.64 34.53 16.05
N ARG A 20 -20.89 34.92 15.81
CA ARG A 20 -22.03 34.06 16.11
C ARG A 20 -22.17 33.03 15.00
N THR A 21 -22.18 31.76 15.38
CA THR A 21 -22.39 30.63 14.48
C THR A 21 -23.80 30.70 13.88
N GLN A 22 -23.90 30.64 12.55
CA GLN A 22 -25.16 30.59 11.80
C GLN A 22 -25.14 29.41 10.83
N VAL A 23 -26.31 28.85 10.53
CA VAL A 23 -26.48 27.76 9.57
C VAL A 23 -27.23 28.29 8.35
N ILE A 24 -26.67 28.07 7.15
CA ILE A 24 -27.31 28.39 5.88
C ILE A 24 -27.67 27.08 5.19
N ASP A 25 -28.97 26.76 5.17
CA ASP A 25 -29.48 25.56 4.52
C ASP A 25 -29.51 25.69 3.00
N ASN A 26 -29.23 24.58 2.31
CA ASN A 26 -29.22 24.46 0.85
C ASN A 26 -28.31 25.51 0.20
N CYS A 27 -27.09 25.63 0.68
CA CYS A 27 -26.10 26.59 0.22
C CYS A 27 -25.00 25.90 -0.58
N ASP A 28 -24.58 26.54 -1.67
CA ASP A 28 -23.47 26.07 -2.48
C ASP A 28 -22.20 26.88 -2.16
N VAL A 29 -21.06 26.19 -2.11
CA VAL A 29 -19.74 26.76 -1.86
C VAL A 29 -18.85 26.51 -3.08
N LEU A 30 -18.56 27.58 -3.82
CA LEU A 30 -17.60 27.52 -4.93
C LEU A 30 -16.20 27.81 -4.40
N ILE A 31 -15.30 26.89 -4.67
CA ILE A 31 -13.90 26.92 -4.29
C ILE A 31 -13.07 26.94 -5.56
N SER A 32 -12.08 27.84 -5.62
CA SER A 32 -11.15 27.90 -6.75
C SER A 32 -9.76 28.16 -6.23
N ASN A 33 -8.81 27.29 -6.60
CA ASN A 33 -7.40 27.37 -6.19
C ASN A 33 -7.22 27.40 -4.67
N GLY A 34 -7.95 26.56 -3.94
CA GLY A 34 -7.84 26.54 -2.48
C GLY A 34 -8.58 27.66 -1.76
N VAL A 35 -9.30 28.54 -2.49
CA VAL A 35 -9.95 29.73 -1.91
C VAL A 35 -11.45 29.71 -2.16
N ILE A 36 -12.25 30.03 -1.14
CA ILE A 36 -13.69 30.19 -1.27
C ILE A 36 -13.98 31.43 -2.12
N LYS A 37 -14.63 31.26 -3.28
CA LYS A 37 -14.97 32.34 -4.21
C LYS A 37 -16.42 32.79 -4.12
N GLN A 38 -17.35 31.87 -3.89
CA GLN A 38 -18.77 32.21 -3.79
C GLN A 38 -19.45 31.33 -2.74
N LEU A 39 -20.46 31.92 -2.09
CA LEU A 39 -21.32 31.25 -1.12
C LEU A 39 -22.77 31.72 -1.37
N ARG A 40 -23.57 30.91 -2.07
CA ARG A 40 -24.95 31.24 -2.43
C ARG A 40 -25.72 29.99 -2.83
N LYS A 41 -27.05 30.11 -2.95
CA LYS A 41 -27.89 29.04 -3.49
C LYS A 41 -27.75 28.97 -5.01
N GLU A 42 -27.87 27.76 -5.56
CA GLU A 42 -28.05 27.50 -6.99
C GLU A 42 -26.91 28.06 -7.87
N ILE A 43 -25.66 27.75 -7.52
CA ILE A 43 -24.52 28.02 -8.39
C ILE A 43 -24.59 27.06 -9.57
N THR A 44 -24.75 27.60 -10.78
CA THR A 44 -24.75 26.80 -12.02
C THR A 44 -23.34 26.28 -12.29
N PRO A 45 -23.12 24.95 -12.36
CA PRO A 45 -21.82 24.38 -12.68
C PRO A 45 -21.46 24.65 -14.15
N ASN A 46 -20.18 24.93 -14.42
CA ASN A 46 -19.63 24.93 -15.77
C ASN A 46 -18.83 23.63 -16.01
N THR A 47 -18.34 23.40 -17.24
CA THR A 47 -17.67 22.14 -17.62
C THR A 47 -16.36 21.85 -16.89
N ASP A 48 -15.82 22.83 -16.14
CA ASP A 48 -14.47 22.78 -15.56
C ASP A 48 -14.51 22.70 -14.02
N LEU A 49 -15.69 22.47 -13.42
CA LEU A 49 -15.88 22.32 -11.97
C LEU A 49 -16.09 20.87 -11.57
N GLU A 50 -15.37 20.41 -10.55
CA GLU A 50 -15.72 19.20 -9.82
C GLU A 50 -16.91 19.49 -8.91
N VAL A 51 -18.04 18.81 -9.10
CA VAL A 51 -19.27 19.06 -8.34
C VAL A 51 -19.51 17.96 -7.31
N LEU A 52 -19.61 18.33 -6.05
CA LEU A 52 -19.90 17.42 -4.93
C LEU A 52 -21.27 17.74 -4.34
N ASP A 53 -22.20 16.79 -4.43
CA ASP A 53 -23.52 16.92 -3.81
C ASP A 53 -23.43 16.73 -2.29
N CYS A 54 -23.66 17.83 -1.58
CA CYS A 54 -23.65 17.91 -0.12
C CYS A 54 -25.06 17.94 0.47
N THR A 55 -26.08 17.50 -0.27
CA THR A 55 -27.42 17.23 0.27
C THR A 55 -27.30 16.38 1.54
N GLU A 56 -27.98 16.83 2.61
CA GLU A 56 -27.96 16.23 3.96
C GLU A 56 -26.55 16.14 4.59
N LYS A 57 -25.62 17.01 4.19
CA LYS A 57 -24.30 17.12 4.80
C LYS A 57 -24.10 18.50 5.42
N ILE A 58 -23.35 18.53 6.51
CA ILE A 58 -22.89 19.77 7.12
C ILE A 58 -21.54 20.13 6.51
N ILE A 59 -21.42 21.38 6.05
CA ILE A 59 -20.16 21.98 5.63
C ILE A 59 -19.77 22.98 6.71
N SER A 60 -18.70 22.72 7.45
CA SER A 60 -18.23 23.60 8.53
C SER A 60 -16.77 23.98 8.33
N PRO A 61 -16.30 25.10 8.91
CA PRO A 61 -14.87 25.32 9.08
C PRO A 61 -14.24 24.08 9.71
N GLY A 62 -13.06 23.73 9.22
CA GLY A 62 -12.23 22.69 9.78
C GLY A 62 -11.80 23.11 11.19
N PHE A 63 -11.68 22.14 12.08
CA PHE A 63 -11.22 22.44 13.43
C PHE A 63 -9.73 22.81 13.44
N VAL A 64 -9.38 23.74 14.32
CA VAL A 64 -8.01 24.18 14.56
C VAL A 64 -7.56 23.59 15.89
N ASP A 65 -6.66 22.61 15.84
CA ASP A 65 -6.05 22.00 17.01
C ASP A 65 -4.87 22.84 17.46
N THR A 66 -5.03 23.60 18.55
CA THR A 66 -3.99 24.55 18.98
C THR A 66 -2.89 23.91 19.81
N HIS A 67 -3.00 22.64 20.20
CA HIS A 67 -1.96 21.97 20.97
C HIS A 67 -2.06 20.44 20.85
N HIS A 68 -0.99 19.81 20.35
CA HIS A 68 -0.98 18.39 20.00
C HIS A 68 0.45 17.82 19.98
N HIS A 69 0.67 16.64 20.59
CA HIS A 69 1.94 15.92 20.53
C HIS A 69 1.93 14.80 19.47
N LEU A 70 2.22 15.15 18.20
CA LEU A 70 2.00 14.24 17.06
C LEU A 70 2.77 12.92 17.19
N TRP A 71 3.97 12.96 17.73
CA TRP A 71 4.84 11.79 17.91
C TRP A 71 4.23 10.71 18.83
N GLN A 72 3.30 11.08 19.72
CA GLN A 72 2.60 10.13 20.59
C GLN A 72 1.56 9.27 19.88
N THR A 73 1.31 9.47 18.58
CA THR A 73 0.29 8.71 17.83
C THR A 73 0.51 7.20 17.93
N GLN A 74 1.76 6.74 17.99
CA GLN A 74 2.10 5.32 18.16
C GLN A 74 1.84 4.80 19.58
N LEU A 75 1.66 5.68 20.56
CA LEU A 75 1.45 5.34 21.96
C LEU A 75 -0.02 5.52 22.39
N LYS A 76 -0.94 5.61 21.43
CA LYS A 76 -2.34 5.93 21.68
C LYS A 76 -2.98 4.93 22.64
N GLY A 77 -3.49 5.42 23.76
CA GLY A 77 -4.19 4.62 24.77
C GLY A 77 -3.30 3.68 25.59
N HIS A 78 -1.99 3.91 25.64
CA HIS A 78 -1.08 3.10 26.46
C HIS A 78 -1.17 3.41 27.96
N GLY A 79 -1.53 4.63 28.36
CA GLY A 79 -1.63 5.02 29.77
C GLY A 79 -2.99 5.59 30.15
N LEU A 80 -4.06 4.91 29.78
CA LEU A 80 -5.43 5.36 30.06
C LEU A 80 -5.73 5.54 31.56
N ASP A 81 -4.95 4.89 32.43
CA ASP A 81 -5.08 5.00 33.89
C ASP A 81 -3.97 5.87 34.51
N ASN A 82 -3.06 6.42 33.71
CA ASN A 82 -1.92 7.18 34.20
C ASN A 82 -2.35 8.61 34.58
N CYS A 83 -1.79 9.10 35.69
CA CYS A 83 -1.71 10.54 35.91
C CYS A 83 -0.43 11.10 35.28
N TRP A 84 -0.23 12.42 35.36
CA TRP A 84 0.91 13.09 34.76
C TRP A 84 2.30 12.57 35.21
N LEU A 85 2.46 12.19 36.49
CA LEU A 85 3.74 11.68 37.00
C LEU A 85 4.06 10.29 36.44
N ASP A 86 3.05 9.44 36.29
CA ASP A 86 3.19 8.11 35.69
C ASP A 86 3.50 8.24 34.19
N TYR A 87 2.80 9.15 33.51
CA TYR A 87 3.06 9.48 32.10
C TYR A 87 4.53 9.79 31.84
N PHE A 88 5.16 10.67 32.63
CA PHE A 88 6.57 10.99 32.41
C PHE A 88 7.52 9.83 32.66
N SER A 89 7.21 8.99 33.64
CA SER A 89 8.02 7.82 33.97
C SER A 89 8.00 6.81 32.81
N ASP A 90 6.82 6.61 32.20
CA ASP A 90 6.62 5.64 31.11
C ASP A 90 7.12 6.18 29.76
N VAL A 91 6.91 7.47 29.49
CA VAL A 91 7.30 8.12 28.23
C VAL A 91 8.81 8.41 28.15
N ALA A 92 9.48 8.65 29.28
CA ALA A 92 10.92 8.88 29.30
C ALA A 92 11.73 7.70 28.72
N ILE A 93 11.16 6.49 28.73
CA ILE A 93 11.77 5.27 28.17
C ILE A 93 11.64 5.23 26.63
N THR A 94 10.69 5.95 26.03
CA THR A 94 10.30 5.80 24.62
C THR A 94 10.72 6.96 23.70
N ALA A 95 11.01 8.14 24.24
CA ALA A 95 11.12 9.37 23.45
C ALA A 95 12.57 9.86 23.20
N HIS A 96 13.36 9.19 22.34
CA HIS A 96 14.65 9.74 21.89
C HIS A 96 14.95 9.44 20.41
N TYR A 97 14.59 10.36 19.50
CA TYR A 97 15.08 10.36 18.12
C TYR A 97 15.29 11.80 17.60
N CYS A 98 16.54 12.24 17.49
CA CYS A 98 16.89 13.53 16.87
C CYS A 98 16.79 13.53 15.34
N THR A 99 16.47 12.39 14.71
CA THR A 99 16.31 12.22 13.25
C THR A 99 14.87 12.47 12.75
N VAL A 100 14.01 13.12 13.56
CA VAL A 100 12.56 13.16 13.34
C VAL A 100 12.05 14.48 12.76
N ALA A 101 12.78 15.59 12.81
CA ALA A 101 12.24 16.89 12.36
C ALA A 101 11.83 16.88 10.88
N GLU A 102 12.73 16.47 9.97
CA GLU A 102 12.42 16.33 8.56
C GLU A 102 11.39 15.24 8.28
N ALA A 103 11.42 14.13 9.02
CA ALA A 103 10.45 13.06 8.87
C ALA A 103 9.04 13.51 9.31
N ALA A 104 8.96 14.34 10.35
CA ALA A 104 7.71 14.92 10.82
C ALA A 104 7.18 15.95 9.81
N ILE A 105 8.02 16.83 9.27
CA ILE A 105 7.64 17.77 8.20
C ILE A 105 7.17 16.99 6.95
N ALA A 106 7.86 15.92 6.57
CA ALA A 106 7.44 15.05 5.48
C ALA A 106 6.09 14.36 5.79
N ALA A 107 5.86 13.93 7.03
CA ALA A 107 4.57 13.37 7.44
C ALA A 107 3.44 14.41 7.39
N PHE A 108 3.71 15.67 7.74
CA PHE A 108 2.75 16.76 7.53
C PHE A 108 2.42 16.95 6.04
N ASP A 109 3.42 16.92 5.17
CA ASP A 109 3.22 17.02 3.72
C ASP A 109 2.39 15.85 3.18
N ASP A 110 2.82 14.61 3.46
CA ASP A 110 2.18 13.35 3.06
C ASP A 110 0.73 13.24 3.59
N SER A 111 0.43 13.78 4.78
CA SER A 111 -0.92 13.75 5.37
C SER A 111 -1.91 14.71 4.72
N GLY A 112 -1.44 15.67 3.92
CA GLY A 112 -2.29 16.74 3.36
C GLY A 112 -2.77 17.76 4.40
N ILE A 113 -2.37 17.65 5.67
CA ILE A 113 -2.79 18.55 6.75
C ILE A 113 -2.08 19.91 6.62
N ARG A 114 -2.79 20.98 6.97
CA ARG A 114 -2.20 22.30 7.24
C ARG A 114 -1.83 22.37 8.71
N GLY A 115 -0.58 22.69 9.03
CA GLY A 115 -0.10 22.62 10.41
C GLY A 115 1.14 23.46 10.70
N VAL A 116 1.37 23.67 11.99
CA VAL A 116 2.57 24.32 12.53
C VAL A 116 3.42 23.22 13.14
N PHE A 117 4.56 22.92 12.54
CA PHE A 117 5.51 21.99 13.14
C PHE A 117 6.32 22.74 14.19
N ALA A 118 5.86 22.70 15.44
CA ALA A 118 6.56 23.31 16.56
C ALA A 118 7.75 22.42 16.98
N TYR A 119 8.94 22.76 16.51
CA TYR A 119 10.16 22.00 16.80
C TYR A 119 10.65 22.32 18.20
N ALA A 120 11.03 21.28 18.96
CA ALA A 120 11.50 21.37 20.34
C ALA A 120 12.86 20.68 20.50
N GLU A 121 13.71 21.21 21.35
CA GLU A 121 14.84 20.46 21.91
C GLU A 121 14.31 19.54 23.01
N THR A 122 14.78 18.29 23.06
CA THR A 122 14.34 17.35 24.09
C THR A 122 14.65 17.91 25.49
N PHE A 123 13.76 17.66 26.46
CA PHE A 123 13.90 18.08 27.86
C PHE A 123 15.16 17.52 28.57
N LEU A 124 15.85 16.58 27.91
CA LEU A 124 17.12 16.01 28.32
C LEU A 124 18.20 16.47 27.34
N ASN A 125 18.49 17.76 27.24
CA ASN A 125 19.73 18.18 26.57
C ASN A 125 20.89 17.51 27.33
N LEU A 126 21.50 16.46 26.78
CA LEU A 126 22.50 15.65 27.49
C LEU A 126 23.92 16.03 27.07
N ALA A 127 24.77 16.31 28.06
CA ALA A 127 26.21 16.45 27.90
C ALA A 127 26.87 15.09 27.64
N LYS A 128 26.31 14.02 28.21
CA LYS A 128 26.82 12.64 28.11
C LYS A 128 25.67 11.63 28.27
N TRP A 129 25.62 10.63 27.41
CA TRP A 129 24.76 9.45 27.56
C TRP A 129 25.51 8.21 27.06
N ASP A 130 25.93 7.35 27.99
CA ASP A 130 26.55 6.07 27.71
C ASP A 130 26.02 5.00 28.69
N ALA A 131 26.49 3.77 28.57
CA ALA A 131 26.08 2.66 29.43
C ALA A 131 26.36 2.89 30.94
N GLU A 132 27.13 3.93 31.28
CA GLU A 132 27.60 4.20 32.64
C GLU A 132 27.01 5.50 33.23
N SER A 133 26.54 6.45 32.40
CA SER A 133 26.14 7.77 32.86
C SER A 133 25.18 8.50 31.92
N CYS A 134 24.22 9.21 32.54
CA CYS A 134 23.38 10.23 31.94
C CYS A 134 23.70 11.58 32.59
N ILE A 135 24.23 12.54 31.83
CA ILE A 135 24.58 13.87 32.33
C ILE A 135 23.82 14.92 31.51
N PRO A 136 22.89 15.69 32.09
CA PRO A 136 22.24 16.80 31.40
C PRO A 136 23.15 18.05 31.26
N ARG A 137 23.03 18.78 30.16
CA ARG A 137 23.52 20.16 29.96
C ARG A 137 22.50 21.13 30.58
N ALA A 138 22.68 21.41 31.87
CA ALA A 138 21.74 22.23 32.63
C ALA A 138 21.85 23.77 32.40
N THR A 139 22.70 24.24 31.48
CA THR A 139 23.09 25.67 31.43
C THR A 139 23.09 26.32 30.05
N SER A 140 22.73 25.61 28.97
CA SER A 140 22.80 26.15 27.60
C SER A 140 21.84 25.44 26.65
N ILE A 141 21.36 26.14 25.64
CA ILE A 141 20.62 25.57 24.51
C ILE A 141 21.64 25.06 23.48
N SER A 142 21.42 23.92 22.82
CA SER A 142 22.42 23.44 21.85
C SER A 142 22.52 24.35 20.63
N ASP A 143 23.73 24.78 20.28
CA ASP A 143 23.96 25.55 19.04
C ASP A 143 23.48 24.79 17.80
N THR A 144 23.63 23.45 17.78
CA THR A 144 23.13 22.61 16.68
C THR A 144 21.60 22.65 16.55
N TYR A 145 20.88 22.85 17.66
CA TYR A 145 19.42 22.97 17.64
C TYR A 145 19.01 24.34 17.09
N ILE A 146 19.70 25.40 17.52
CA ILE A 146 19.50 26.78 17.03
C ILE A 146 19.77 26.85 15.51
N GLU A 147 20.93 26.36 15.06
CA GLU A 147 21.30 26.29 13.64
C GLU A 147 20.28 25.47 12.81
N HIS A 148 19.72 24.42 13.41
CA HIS A 148 18.73 23.61 12.71
C HIS A 148 17.38 24.33 12.58
N ILE A 149 16.91 25.02 13.61
CA ILE A 149 15.71 25.87 13.50
C ILE A 149 15.91 26.91 12.40
N GLU A 150 17.03 27.62 12.41
CA GLU A 150 17.34 28.64 11.41
C GLU A 150 17.33 28.05 9.99
N SER A 151 17.97 26.89 9.79
CA SER A 151 17.97 26.17 8.53
C SER A 151 16.56 25.77 8.06
N LEU A 152 15.74 25.23 8.97
CA LEU A 152 14.36 24.83 8.66
C LEU A 152 13.48 26.06 8.35
N ALA A 153 13.65 27.16 9.07
CA ALA A 153 12.89 28.38 8.86
C ALA A 153 13.18 28.96 7.47
N HIS A 154 14.45 29.03 7.07
CA HIS A 154 14.87 29.50 5.74
C HIS A 154 14.45 28.56 4.59
N ARG A 155 14.35 27.25 4.85
CA ARG A 155 13.87 26.25 3.87
C ARG A 155 12.35 26.25 3.72
N GLY A 156 11.63 26.69 4.75
CA GLY A 156 10.17 26.76 4.75
C GLY A 156 9.63 27.97 3.98
N PRO A 157 8.30 28.08 3.86
CA PRO A 157 7.32 27.11 4.31
C PRO A 157 7.33 25.83 3.45
N PHE A 158 6.89 24.72 4.03
CA PHE A 158 6.89 23.40 3.40
C PHE A 158 5.49 23.04 2.86
N ALA A 159 5.40 21.98 2.07
CA ALA A 159 4.14 21.42 1.57
C ALA A 159 3.26 22.47 0.85
N ASP A 160 3.84 23.18 -0.13
CA ASP A 160 3.20 24.28 -0.86
C ASP A 160 2.64 25.41 0.03
N GLY A 161 3.29 25.68 1.17
CA GLY A 161 2.84 26.70 2.11
C GLY A 161 1.81 26.23 3.14
N ARG A 162 1.48 24.93 3.17
CA ARG A 162 0.58 24.34 4.18
C ARG A 162 1.25 24.13 5.53
N VAL A 163 2.57 23.97 5.57
CA VAL A 163 3.31 23.62 6.78
C VAL A 163 4.31 24.72 7.09
N ILE A 164 4.14 25.37 8.24
CA ILE A 164 5.07 26.40 8.72
C ILE A 164 5.83 25.90 9.94
N LEU A 165 7.05 26.41 10.14
CA LEU A 165 7.85 26.09 11.31
C LEU A 165 7.37 26.93 12.51
N GLY A 166 7.19 26.26 13.64
CA GLY A 166 7.06 26.87 14.96
C GLY A 166 8.22 26.45 15.86
N VAL A 167 8.31 27.06 17.04
CA VAL A 167 9.25 26.62 18.09
C VAL A 167 8.46 26.26 19.34
N ALA A 168 8.78 25.12 19.96
CA ALA A 168 8.25 24.73 21.26
C ALA A 168 9.36 24.87 22.32
N PHE A 169 9.06 25.51 23.45
CA PHE A 169 10.06 25.79 24.48
C PHE A 169 9.48 25.81 25.90
N ASP A 170 10.05 24.99 26.79
CA ASP A 170 9.64 24.90 28.21
C ASP A 170 10.78 25.12 29.22
N ASN A 171 12.03 25.30 28.75
CA ASN A 171 13.22 25.30 29.59
C ASN A 171 13.52 26.68 30.21
N TYR A 172 12.53 27.34 30.82
CA TYR A 172 12.67 28.67 31.46
C TYR A 172 13.54 28.70 32.74
N HIS A 173 14.09 27.56 33.14
CA HIS A 173 15.10 27.47 34.19
C HIS A 173 16.52 27.80 33.70
N LEU A 174 16.73 27.84 32.38
CA LEU A 174 18.02 28.19 31.76
C LEU A 174 18.36 29.68 31.96
N PRO A 175 19.65 30.06 31.81
CA PRO A 175 20.06 31.45 31.86
C PRO A 175 19.28 32.33 30.87
N GLN A 176 18.89 33.54 31.30
CA GLN A 176 18.10 34.50 30.50
C GLN A 176 18.68 34.74 29.10
N ASN A 177 19.99 34.92 29.00
CA ASN A 177 20.67 35.18 27.72
C ASN A 177 20.53 34.03 26.71
N GLU A 178 20.43 32.78 27.17
CA GLU A 178 20.23 31.62 26.29
C GLU A 178 18.80 31.59 25.74
N ILE A 179 17.82 31.92 26.60
CA ILE A 179 16.40 31.98 26.22
C ILE A 179 16.19 33.11 25.21
N GLU A 180 16.70 34.30 25.50
CA GLU A 180 16.64 35.46 24.59
C GLU A 180 17.32 35.16 23.24
N LYS A 181 18.48 34.48 23.26
CA LYS A 181 19.19 34.07 22.04
C LYS A 181 18.32 33.20 21.15
N LEU A 182 17.65 32.18 21.69
CA LEU A 182 16.77 31.31 20.92
C LEU A 182 15.56 32.08 20.37
N PHE A 183 14.89 32.87 21.21
CA PHE A 183 13.68 33.59 20.83
C PHE A 183 13.96 34.60 19.72
N HIS A 184 14.96 35.47 19.90
CA HIS A 184 15.32 36.46 18.89
C HIS A 184 15.76 35.79 17.59
N MET A 185 16.60 34.74 17.64
CA MET A 185 16.99 34.00 16.44
C MET A 185 15.78 33.42 15.71
N ALA A 186 14.87 32.74 16.42
CA ALA A 186 13.71 32.11 15.81
C ALA A 186 12.81 33.15 15.14
N ILE A 187 12.55 34.27 15.81
CA ILE A 187 11.75 35.38 15.27
C ILE A 187 12.45 36.00 14.05
N ASP A 188 13.74 36.31 14.14
CA ASP A 188 14.55 36.86 13.05
C ASP A 188 14.58 35.92 11.82
N ALA A 189 14.57 34.61 12.05
CA ALA A 189 14.52 33.58 11.00
C ALA A 189 13.11 33.41 10.40
N GLY A 190 12.10 34.11 10.90
CA GLY A 190 10.73 34.12 10.38
C GLY A 190 9.76 33.13 11.05
N VAL A 191 10.09 32.62 12.24
CA VAL A 191 9.15 31.80 13.04
C VAL A 191 8.03 32.67 13.58
N LYS A 192 6.79 32.29 13.27
CA LYS A 192 5.59 33.07 13.64
C LYS A 192 4.87 32.57 14.88
N ILE A 193 5.18 31.37 15.34
CA ILE A 193 4.49 30.74 16.47
C ILE A 193 5.52 30.10 17.39
N ILE A 194 5.52 30.56 18.64
CA ILE A 194 6.22 29.91 19.74
C ILE A 194 5.16 29.31 20.66
N THR A 195 5.34 28.08 21.12
CA THR A 195 4.41 27.42 22.05
C THR A 195 5.12 26.95 23.31
N SER A 196 4.44 27.02 24.44
CA SER A 196 4.99 26.58 25.72
C SER A 196 3.90 26.03 26.65
N HIS A 197 4.23 25.01 27.43
CA HIS A 197 3.36 24.51 28.49
C HIS A 197 3.37 25.47 29.67
N CYS A 198 2.18 25.78 30.17
CA CYS A 198 1.99 26.64 31.32
C CYS A 198 1.26 25.86 32.42
N GLY A 199 1.99 25.34 33.39
CA GLY A 199 1.45 24.54 34.48
C GLY A 199 2.37 24.54 35.69
N ASN A 200 2.14 23.65 36.65
CA ASN A 200 2.99 23.53 37.84
C ASN A 200 4.27 22.71 37.55
N PHE A 201 4.99 23.07 36.49
CA PHE A 201 6.12 22.30 35.94
C PHE A 201 7.47 23.03 36.01
N GLY A 202 7.53 24.14 36.74
CA GLY A 202 8.71 24.99 36.82
C GLY A 202 8.38 26.43 37.20
N PRO A 203 9.24 27.41 36.86
CA PRO A 203 8.93 28.82 37.07
C PRO A 203 7.68 29.26 36.28
N SER A 204 6.98 30.29 36.77
CA SER A 204 5.83 30.86 36.06
C SER A 204 6.25 31.40 34.69
N VAL A 205 5.75 30.77 33.63
CA VAL A 205 6.06 31.14 32.23
C VAL A 205 5.65 32.59 31.93
N PRO A 206 4.44 33.08 32.30
CA PRO A 206 4.08 34.48 32.09
C PRO A 206 5.06 35.46 32.76
N GLN A 207 5.50 35.16 33.99
CA GLN A 207 6.47 36.00 34.69
C GLN A 207 7.86 35.95 34.06
N ALA A 208 8.27 34.81 33.50
CA ALA A 208 9.52 34.68 32.77
C ALA A 208 9.48 35.51 31.48
N LEU A 209 8.41 35.40 30.69
CA LEU A 209 8.20 36.19 29.48
C LEU A 209 8.18 37.70 29.77
N GLU A 210 7.52 38.13 30.85
CA GLU A 210 7.55 39.52 31.30
C GLU A 210 8.96 39.97 31.68
N ARG A 211 9.66 39.18 32.50
CA ARG A 211 11.02 39.50 32.97
C ARG A 211 12.01 39.65 31.83
N TYR A 212 11.87 38.82 30.80
CA TYR A 212 12.76 38.78 29.64
C TYR A 212 12.27 39.67 28.49
N SER A 213 11.15 40.37 28.66
CA SER A 213 10.54 41.22 27.62
C SER A 213 10.26 40.46 26.31
N LEU A 214 9.84 39.19 26.41
CA LEU A 214 9.62 38.30 25.27
C LEU A 214 8.14 38.23 24.81
N PHE A 215 7.24 38.91 25.50
CA PHE A 215 5.84 38.98 25.05
C PHE A 215 5.73 39.70 23.70
N PRO A 216 4.94 39.16 22.76
CA PRO A 216 4.66 39.87 21.51
C PRO A 216 3.89 41.14 21.80
N SER A 217 4.22 42.19 21.05
CA SER A 217 3.46 43.42 20.92
C SER A 217 2.41 43.31 19.81
N SER A 218 1.52 44.29 19.69
CA SER A 218 0.53 44.33 18.60
C SER A 218 1.13 44.59 17.21
N GLU A 219 2.38 45.00 17.13
CA GLU A 219 3.09 45.28 15.87
C GLU A 219 3.90 44.07 15.39
N ASP A 220 4.11 43.07 16.25
CA ASP A 220 4.86 41.87 15.91
C ASP A 220 4.04 40.92 15.03
N ASP A 221 4.72 40.23 14.11
CA ASP A 221 4.10 39.26 13.20
C ASP A 221 4.20 37.80 13.70
N TYR A 222 4.56 37.63 14.96
CA TYR A 222 4.59 36.36 15.70
C TYR A 222 3.65 36.38 16.91
N THR A 223 3.29 35.20 17.41
CA THR A 223 2.52 35.02 18.64
C THR A 223 3.12 33.93 19.53
N ILE A 224 2.76 33.96 20.82
CA ILE A 224 3.09 32.92 21.79
C ILE A 224 1.80 32.24 22.25
N VAL A 225 1.69 30.92 22.06
CA VAL A 225 0.56 30.11 22.54
C VAL A 225 0.97 29.37 23.81
N LEU A 226 0.21 29.56 24.89
CA LEU A 226 0.46 28.88 26.16
C LEU A 226 -0.51 27.71 26.34
N SER A 227 -0.02 26.51 26.56
CA SER A 227 -0.88 25.34 26.80
C SER A 227 -1.27 25.24 28.28
N HIS A 228 -2.52 24.87 28.55
CA HIS A 228 -3.09 24.58 29.88
C HIS A 228 -3.43 25.81 30.74
N GLY A 229 -2.48 26.29 31.53
CA GLY A 229 -2.60 27.43 32.46
C GLY A 229 -3.28 27.12 33.81
N ASN A 230 -3.69 25.88 34.07
CA ASN A 230 -4.62 25.52 35.17
C ASN A 230 -4.10 25.84 36.60
N TYR A 231 -2.79 26.03 36.78
CA TYR A 231 -2.16 26.36 38.06
C TYR A 231 -1.73 27.83 38.20
N LEU A 232 -2.00 28.66 37.19
CA LEU A 232 -1.65 30.07 37.24
C LEU A 232 -2.44 30.83 38.29
N GLY A 233 -1.75 31.74 38.99
CA GLY A 233 -2.39 32.66 39.93
C GLY A 233 -3.13 33.79 39.21
N LYS A 234 -4.01 34.49 39.93
CA LYS A 234 -4.74 35.66 39.41
C LYS A 234 -3.84 36.73 38.75
N PRO A 235 -2.64 37.08 39.29
CA PRO A 235 -1.76 38.05 38.63
C PRO A 235 -1.29 37.59 37.25
N ASP A 236 -0.95 36.31 37.11
CA ASP A 236 -0.48 35.76 35.84
C ASP A 236 -1.64 35.72 34.83
N LEU A 237 -2.84 35.30 35.26
CA LEU A 237 -4.03 35.32 34.39
C LEU A 237 -4.43 36.74 33.95
N ALA A 238 -4.32 37.72 34.85
CA ALA A 238 -4.57 39.13 34.51
C ALA A 238 -3.56 39.63 33.46
N MET A 239 -2.28 39.29 33.60
CA MET A 239 -1.24 39.62 32.63
C MET A 239 -1.52 39.02 31.25
N LEU A 240 -1.90 37.74 31.18
CA LEU A 240 -2.25 37.10 29.92
C LEU A 240 -3.51 37.72 29.29
N SER A 241 -4.49 38.12 30.11
CA SER A 241 -5.69 38.81 29.65
C SER A 241 -5.39 40.18 29.07
N GLU A 242 -4.63 41.01 29.81
CA GLU A 242 -4.25 42.37 29.40
C GLU A 242 -3.42 42.39 28.12
N ARG A 243 -2.54 41.38 27.96
CA ARG A 243 -1.68 41.22 26.77
C ARG A 243 -2.34 40.39 25.66
N HIS A 244 -3.57 39.94 25.85
CA HIS A 244 -4.33 39.10 24.89
C HIS A 244 -3.62 37.82 24.45
N ILE A 245 -2.79 37.24 25.32
CA ILE A 245 -2.00 36.03 25.01
C ILE A 245 -2.93 34.81 24.90
N PRO A 246 -2.86 34.05 23.80
CA PRO A 246 -3.70 32.87 23.60
C PRO A 246 -3.30 31.70 24.50
N ILE A 247 -4.31 31.03 25.04
CA ILE A 247 -4.17 29.82 25.86
C ILE A 247 -4.84 28.64 25.16
N ALA A 248 -4.06 27.59 24.84
CA ALA A 248 -4.56 26.32 24.33
C ALA A 248 -4.99 25.43 25.50
N CYS A 249 -6.30 25.24 25.68
CA CYS A 249 -6.83 24.40 26.75
C CYS A 249 -7.17 23.01 26.21
N THR A 250 -6.83 21.96 26.97
CA THR A 250 -7.02 20.55 26.58
C THR A 250 -7.83 19.78 27.64
N PRO A 251 -9.16 20.02 27.72
CA PRO A 251 -9.96 19.66 28.89
C PRO A 251 -9.99 18.16 29.23
N ALA A 252 -9.84 17.29 28.22
CA ALA A 252 -9.75 15.84 28.44
C ALA A 252 -8.43 15.46 29.12
N THR A 253 -7.30 15.99 28.61
CA THR A 253 -5.98 15.75 29.20
C THR A 253 -5.84 16.40 30.55
N GLU A 254 -6.30 17.64 30.72
CA GLU A 254 -6.20 18.34 31.99
C GLU A 254 -6.98 17.63 33.11
N ALA A 255 -8.16 17.08 32.78
CA ALA A 255 -8.95 16.30 33.73
C ALA A 255 -8.31 14.94 34.04
N GLN A 256 -7.86 14.20 33.02
CA GLN A 256 -7.25 12.87 33.16
C GLN A 256 -5.89 12.95 33.88
N GLY A 257 -5.03 13.86 33.42
CA GLY A 257 -3.65 14.04 33.88
C GLY A 257 -3.54 14.70 35.26
N SER A 258 -4.66 14.94 35.95
CA SER A 258 -4.70 15.60 37.26
C SER A 258 -4.10 17.02 37.25
N MET A 259 -4.31 17.78 36.17
CA MET A 259 -3.75 19.12 35.98
C MET A 259 -4.63 20.25 36.54
N GLY A 260 -5.85 19.93 36.98
CA GLY A 260 -6.78 20.89 37.57
C GLY A 260 -7.88 21.33 36.62
N TRP A 261 -8.45 22.51 36.88
CA TRP A 261 -9.67 22.97 36.21
C TRP A 261 -9.40 23.64 34.85
N PRO A 262 -10.02 23.19 33.74
CA PRO A 262 -9.80 23.78 32.42
C PRO A 262 -10.22 25.24 32.29
N LEU A 263 -9.33 26.08 31.75
CA LEU A 263 -9.55 27.52 31.59
C LEU A 263 -10.36 27.89 30.32
N LEU A 264 -10.82 26.91 29.53
CA LEU A 264 -11.40 27.15 28.20
C LEU A 264 -12.56 28.18 28.21
N PHE A 265 -13.35 28.22 29.27
CA PHE A 265 -14.48 29.16 29.42
C PHE A 265 -14.25 30.25 30.47
N GLU A 266 -13.01 30.41 30.96
CA GLU A 266 -12.71 31.44 31.95
C GLU A 266 -12.91 32.84 31.33
N PRO A 267 -13.74 33.72 31.93
CA PRO A 267 -14.03 35.03 31.37
C PRO A 267 -12.79 35.92 31.23
N GLY A 268 -12.69 36.64 30.11
CA GLY A 268 -11.61 37.60 29.84
C GLY A 268 -10.31 36.99 29.31
N LEU A 269 -10.19 35.65 29.27
CA LEU A 269 -9.03 34.99 28.70
C LEU A 269 -9.22 34.72 27.20
N ASN A 270 -8.13 34.88 26.45
CA ASN A 270 -8.06 34.48 25.05
C ASN A 270 -7.75 32.98 25.00
N THR A 271 -8.78 32.13 24.87
CA THR A 271 -8.59 30.66 24.91
C THR A 271 -9.07 29.97 23.64
N ALA A 272 -8.43 28.83 23.33
CA ALA A 272 -8.74 27.94 22.21
C ALA A 272 -8.62 26.47 22.62
N LEU A 273 -9.20 25.57 21.81
CA LEU A 273 -9.25 24.14 22.12
C LEU A 273 -8.06 23.37 21.50
N GLY A 274 -7.42 22.50 22.29
CA GLY A 274 -6.44 21.52 21.82
C GLY A 274 -6.79 20.07 22.21
N ALA A 275 -6.18 19.11 21.52
CA ALA A 275 -6.33 17.67 21.80
C ALA A 275 -5.23 17.13 22.74
N ASP A 276 -3.98 17.56 22.53
CA ASP A 276 -2.80 17.26 23.34
C ASP A 276 -2.42 15.76 23.40
N CYS A 277 -2.53 15.12 24.57
CA CYS A 277 -1.83 13.87 24.87
C CYS A 277 -2.65 12.63 24.49
N HIS A 278 -2.25 11.95 23.42
CA HIS A 278 -2.93 10.74 22.92
C HIS A 278 -2.59 9.47 23.70
N PHE A 279 -1.51 9.53 24.48
CA PHE A 279 -1.16 8.47 25.41
C PHE A 279 -2.25 8.30 26.49
N LEU A 280 -2.81 9.42 26.95
CA LEU A 280 -3.84 9.50 27.98
C LEU A 280 -5.26 9.54 27.39
N ASN A 281 -5.46 10.19 26.24
CA ASN A 281 -6.78 10.54 25.73
C ASN A 281 -6.96 10.36 24.21
N SER A 282 -8.14 10.68 23.70
CA SER A 282 -8.47 10.69 22.28
C SER A 282 -7.95 11.93 21.56
N SER A 283 -7.51 11.75 20.32
CA SER A 283 -7.07 12.80 19.39
C SER A 283 -8.19 13.66 18.79
N SER A 284 -9.41 13.49 19.26
CA SER A 284 -10.60 14.09 18.63
C SER A 284 -10.95 15.41 19.31
N LEU A 285 -10.82 16.52 18.60
CA LEU A 285 -11.29 17.83 19.08
C LEU A 285 -12.80 17.84 19.37
N MET A 286 -13.59 17.02 18.67
CA MET A 286 -15.02 16.87 18.98
C MET A 286 -15.23 16.25 20.36
N GLN A 287 -14.40 15.26 20.73
CA GLN A 287 -14.44 14.68 22.07
C GLN A 287 -13.91 15.68 23.11
N ALA A 288 -12.83 16.40 22.82
CA ALA A 288 -12.32 17.45 23.71
C ALA A 288 -13.36 18.56 23.96
N ALA A 289 -14.07 19.00 22.90
CA ALA A 289 -15.15 19.97 22.99
C ALA A 289 -16.31 19.45 23.85
N ARG A 290 -16.69 18.19 23.68
CA ARG A 290 -17.70 17.54 24.50
C ARG A 290 -17.27 17.49 25.97
N SER A 291 -16.03 17.10 26.25
CA SER A 291 -15.47 17.06 27.61
C SER A 291 -15.51 18.44 28.26
N ALA A 292 -15.10 19.49 27.54
CA ALA A 292 -15.15 20.88 28.02
C ALA A 292 -16.56 21.29 28.48
N LEU A 293 -17.57 21.04 27.63
CA LEU A 293 -18.96 21.37 27.94
C LEU A 293 -19.49 20.56 29.13
N LEU A 294 -19.18 19.26 29.20
CA LEU A 294 -19.68 18.42 30.29
C LEU A 294 -19.03 18.80 31.63
N LEU A 295 -17.74 19.12 31.63
CA LEU A 295 -17.03 19.60 32.81
C LEU A 295 -17.65 20.92 33.31
N SER A 296 -17.71 21.96 32.48
CA SER A 296 -18.28 23.26 32.85
C SER A 296 -19.72 23.13 33.40
N ARG A 297 -20.57 22.35 32.72
CA ARG A 297 -21.95 22.12 33.16
C ARG A 297 -22.03 21.40 34.50
N LEU A 298 -21.14 20.43 34.74
CA LEU A 298 -21.05 19.72 36.01
C LEU A 298 -20.62 20.67 37.13
N GLN A 299 -19.58 21.49 36.92
CA GLN A 299 -19.14 22.48 37.90
C GLN A 299 -20.29 23.42 38.29
N LYS A 300 -20.94 24.04 37.29
CA LYS A 300 -22.06 24.95 37.56
C LYS A 300 -23.19 24.27 38.34
N THR A 301 -23.46 23.01 38.00
CA THR A 301 -24.46 22.20 38.71
C THR A 301 -24.07 21.99 40.17
N LEU A 302 -22.81 21.66 40.45
CA LEU A 302 -22.30 21.45 41.81
C LEU A 302 -22.29 22.74 42.63
N GLU A 303 -21.88 23.87 42.04
CA GLU A 303 -21.91 25.19 42.67
C GLU A 303 -23.33 25.59 43.07
N LEU A 304 -24.28 25.51 42.14
CA LEU A 304 -25.69 25.84 42.42
C LEU A 304 -26.29 24.87 43.44
N LYS A 305 -25.96 23.57 43.34
CA LYS A 305 -26.39 22.57 44.32
C LYS A 305 -25.91 22.92 45.73
N SER A 306 -24.67 23.40 45.88
CA SER A 306 -24.13 23.84 47.17
C SER A 306 -24.89 25.04 47.76
N GLN A 307 -25.52 25.85 46.90
CA GLN A 307 -26.36 26.99 47.24
C GLN A 307 -27.86 26.62 47.36
N GLY A 308 -28.21 25.32 47.35
CA GLY A 308 -29.59 24.84 47.43
C GLY A 308 -30.43 25.06 46.17
N SER A 309 -29.78 25.33 45.03
CA SER A 309 -30.41 25.63 43.74
C SER A 309 -30.03 24.61 42.65
N LYS A 310 -30.69 24.66 41.49
CA LYS A 310 -30.37 23.83 40.31
C LYS A 310 -30.23 24.69 39.04
N PRO A 311 -29.44 24.28 38.04
CA PRO A 311 -29.34 25.02 36.79
C PRO A 311 -30.67 25.01 36.03
N VAL A 312 -31.08 26.17 35.54
CA VAL A 312 -32.26 26.35 34.66
C VAL A 312 -31.81 26.47 33.20
N LYS A 313 -30.60 26.99 32.98
CA LYS A 313 -29.91 27.11 31.70
C LYS A 313 -28.41 27.03 31.97
N PHE A 314 -27.64 26.51 31.01
CA PHE A 314 -26.18 26.58 31.06
C PHE A 314 -25.70 27.82 30.30
N ASP A 315 -24.67 28.46 30.85
CA ASP A 315 -24.10 29.70 30.32
C ASP A 315 -23.33 29.41 29.02
N GLU A 316 -22.58 28.30 28.99
CA GLU A 316 -21.78 27.84 27.85
C GLU A 316 -22.55 26.90 26.92
N THR A 317 -22.49 27.20 25.62
CA THR A 317 -23.25 26.54 24.57
C THR A 317 -22.36 25.74 23.62
N THR A 318 -23.00 24.91 22.79
CA THR A 318 -22.31 24.21 21.69
C THR A 318 -21.71 25.17 20.67
N HIS A 319 -22.27 26.36 20.51
CA HIS A 319 -21.71 27.39 19.62
C HIS A 319 -20.42 27.97 20.22
N ASP A 320 -20.38 28.18 21.54
CA ASP A 320 -19.19 28.70 22.22
C ASP A 320 -18.00 27.75 22.06
N VAL A 321 -18.21 26.45 22.31
CA VAL A 321 -17.12 25.47 22.14
C VAL A 321 -16.75 25.26 20.68
N PHE A 322 -17.71 25.37 19.76
CA PHE A 322 -17.43 25.30 18.33
C PHE A 322 -16.56 26.48 17.88
N ASN A 323 -16.82 27.69 18.38
CA ASN A 323 -15.97 28.85 18.15
C ASN A 323 -14.56 28.65 18.71
N LYS A 324 -14.44 28.03 19.90
CA LYS A 324 -13.15 27.65 20.52
C LYS A 324 -12.35 26.66 19.67
N ALA A 325 -13.02 25.76 18.95
CA ALA A 325 -12.41 24.77 18.08
C ALA A 325 -12.20 25.27 16.63
N THR A 326 -12.65 26.47 16.27
CA THR A 326 -12.56 27.00 14.89
C THR A 326 -11.96 28.40 14.88
N ILE A 327 -12.78 29.46 14.86
CA ILE A 327 -12.32 30.83 14.64
C ILE A 327 -11.44 31.35 15.78
N GLN A 328 -11.68 30.95 17.03
CA GLN A 328 -10.79 31.33 18.14
C GLN A 328 -9.48 30.54 18.11
N GLY A 329 -9.50 29.28 17.67
CA GLY A 329 -8.27 28.52 17.40
C GLY A 329 -7.45 29.17 16.30
N ALA A 330 -8.08 29.60 15.21
CA ALA A 330 -7.42 30.33 14.13
C ALA A 330 -6.79 31.65 14.61
N ARG A 331 -7.47 32.39 15.48
CA ARG A 331 -6.91 33.61 16.12
C ARG A 331 -5.74 33.31 17.04
N ALA A 332 -5.84 32.23 17.83
CA ALA A 332 -4.78 31.85 18.75
C ALA A 332 -3.46 31.61 18.01
N VAL A 333 -3.51 31.14 16.76
CA VAL A 333 -2.33 30.92 15.91
C VAL A 333 -2.10 32.01 14.86
N GLY A 334 -2.81 33.15 14.94
CA GLY A 334 -2.62 34.28 14.02
C GLY A 334 -3.07 34.05 12.56
N MET A 335 -3.96 33.09 12.33
CA MET A 335 -4.42 32.68 10.99
C MET A 335 -5.92 32.95 10.74
N GLN A 336 -6.56 33.82 11.54
CA GLN A 336 -7.99 34.10 11.44
C GLN A 336 -8.46 34.65 10.09
N ASP A 337 -7.56 35.25 9.32
CA ASP A 337 -7.86 35.79 7.99
C ASP A 337 -7.74 34.72 6.90
N GLN A 338 -7.18 33.56 7.22
CA GLN A 338 -6.96 32.44 6.31
C GLN A 338 -7.90 31.26 6.61
N ILE A 339 -8.11 30.92 7.88
CA ILE A 339 -8.86 29.72 8.32
C ILE A 339 -9.82 30.01 9.48
N GLY A 340 -10.60 29.01 9.88
CA GLY A 340 -11.47 29.07 11.07
C GLY A 340 -12.87 29.62 10.81
N SER A 341 -13.16 30.13 9.60
CA SER A 341 -14.53 30.44 9.16
C SER A 341 -14.74 30.10 7.68
N ILE A 342 -15.99 29.96 7.24
CA ILE A 342 -16.34 29.82 5.82
C ILE A 342 -16.77 31.20 5.33
N LYS A 343 -15.86 31.91 4.65
CA LYS A 343 -16.09 33.23 4.07
C LYS A 343 -15.35 33.35 2.73
N VAL A 344 -15.88 34.15 1.81
CA VAL A 344 -15.19 34.48 0.55
C VAL A 344 -13.79 35.01 0.86
N ALA A 345 -12.80 34.55 0.10
CA ALA A 345 -11.37 34.82 0.23
C ALA A 345 -10.60 34.06 1.32
N MET A 346 -11.22 33.12 2.04
CA MET A 346 -10.52 32.21 2.97
C MET A 346 -10.03 30.92 2.30
N ASP A 347 -9.00 30.31 2.89
CA ASP A 347 -8.39 29.05 2.48
C ASP A 347 -9.21 27.82 2.88
N ILE A 348 -9.01 26.69 2.19
CA ILE A 348 -9.66 25.41 2.51
C ILE A 348 -9.10 24.82 3.83
N SER A 349 -9.97 24.77 4.83
CA SER A 349 -10.01 23.74 5.87
C SER A 349 -11.49 23.52 6.19
N PHE A 350 -12.13 22.42 5.77
CA PHE A 350 -13.52 22.10 6.12
C PHE A 350 -13.72 20.62 6.43
N ALA A 351 -14.71 20.31 7.26
CA ALA A 351 -15.14 18.93 7.55
C ALA A 351 -16.52 18.67 6.92
N LEU A 352 -16.67 17.52 6.26
CA LEU A 352 -17.95 17.00 5.77
C LEU A 352 -18.44 15.91 6.73
N ASN A 353 -19.53 16.16 7.46
CA ASN A 353 -20.15 15.17 8.35
C ASN A 353 -21.49 14.69 7.77
N SER A 354 -21.68 13.36 7.68
CA SER A 354 -22.94 12.72 7.31
C SER A 354 -23.92 12.69 8.49
N THR A 355 -25.17 13.11 8.31
CA THR A 355 -26.19 13.11 9.38
C THR A 355 -26.98 11.81 9.56
N ILE A 356 -26.63 10.72 8.85
CA ILE A 356 -27.37 9.44 8.93
C ILE A 356 -26.45 8.28 9.39
N PRO A 357 -26.77 7.55 10.47
CA PRO A 357 -26.14 6.26 10.76
C PRO A 357 -26.73 5.20 9.80
N ILE A 358 -25.96 4.74 8.83
CA ILE A 358 -26.41 3.75 7.84
C ILE A 358 -26.26 2.33 8.44
N MET A 359 -27.40 1.76 8.86
CA MET A 359 -27.59 0.30 8.98
C MET A 359 -28.36 -0.21 7.74
N PHE A 360 -27.78 -1.23 7.09
CA PHE A 360 -28.40 -2.32 6.30
C PHE A 360 -29.17 -2.08 4.96
N THR A 361 -28.57 -2.67 3.90
CA THR A 361 -29.10 -3.55 2.82
C THR A 361 -29.93 -3.10 1.60
N ARG A 362 -29.50 -3.71 0.46
CA ARG A 362 -30.21 -4.15 -0.77
C ARG A 362 -30.63 -3.06 -1.77
N ALA A 363 -30.73 -3.26 -3.09
CA ALA A 363 -30.31 -4.26 -4.08
C ALA A 363 -30.90 -3.80 -5.44
N PHE A 364 -30.40 -4.38 -6.54
CA PHE A 364 -30.95 -4.46 -7.91
C PHE A 364 -30.74 -3.31 -8.92
N GLY A 365 -30.28 -3.72 -10.11
CA GLY A 365 -30.42 -2.99 -11.38
C GLY A 365 -29.51 -3.52 -12.49
N ALA A 366 -29.96 -4.55 -13.21
CA ALA A 366 -29.31 -5.11 -14.41
C ALA A 366 -29.69 -4.34 -15.69
N PHE A 367 -28.81 -4.27 -16.69
CA PHE A 367 -29.01 -4.19 -18.15
C PHE A 367 -27.59 -4.23 -18.77
N ALA A 368 -27.26 -4.67 -19.99
CA ALA A 368 -27.78 -5.62 -20.97
C ALA A 368 -26.77 -5.57 -22.14
N LEU A 369 -26.50 -6.71 -22.76
CA LEU A 369 -25.55 -6.90 -23.86
C LEU A 369 -25.96 -6.16 -25.15
N PHE A 370 -24.98 -5.66 -25.91
CA PHE A 370 -25.11 -5.49 -27.36
C PHE A 370 -23.94 -6.16 -28.08
N ASN A 371 -24.30 -7.21 -28.83
CA ASN A 371 -23.49 -7.83 -29.88
C ASN A 371 -23.55 -6.97 -31.14
N SER A 372 -22.42 -6.84 -31.84
CA SER A 372 -22.41 -6.52 -33.27
C SER A 372 -21.37 -7.39 -33.97
N PHE A 373 -21.85 -8.29 -34.82
CA PHE A 373 -21.07 -9.09 -35.76
C PHE A 373 -20.47 -8.20 -36.85
N SER A 374 -19.30 -8.58 -37.36
CA SER A 374 -18.87 -8.25 -38.72
C SER A 374 -18.34 -9.51 -39.40
N LEU A 375 -18.94 -9.81 -40.55
CA LEU A 375 -18.57 -10.86 -41.48
C LEU A 375 -17.53 -10.33 -42.46
N THR A 376 -16.39 -11.00 -42.57
CA THR A 376 -15.63 -11.09 -43.82
C THR A 376 -15.05 -12.49 -43.94
N GLN A 377 -15.40 -13.16 -45.05
CA GLN A 377 -14.96 -14.51 -45.40
C GLN A 377 -13.50 -14.54 -45.86
N ALA A 378 -12.76 -15.53 -45.35
CA ALA A 378 -11.87 -16.37 -46.15
C ALA A 378 -11.93 -17.78 -45.55
N THR A 379 -12.20 -18.79 -46.39
CA THR A 379 -12.38 -20.19 -46.00
C THR A 379 -11.05 -20.90 -45.68
N PRO A 380 -11.08 -21.98 -44.88
CA PRO A 380 -10.07 -22.23 -43.85
C PRO A 380 -9.24 -23.49 -44.13
N ILE A 381 -8.02 -23.52 -43.59
CA ILE A 381 -7.52 -24.75 -42.99
C ILE A 381 -8.38 -24.88 -41.73
N THR A 382 -9.25 -25.89 -41.65
CA THR A 382 -10.08 -26.13 -40.46
C THR A 382 -9.17 -26.33 -39.24
N GLU A 383 -8.85 -25.26 -38.52
CA GLU A 383 -8.23 -25.34 -37.20
C GLU A 383 -9.20 -26.15 -36.32
N LYS A 384 -8.69 -27.25 -35.72
CA LYS A 384 -9.43 -27.99 -34.70
C LYS A 384 -9.88 -27.02 -33.61
N GLN A 385 -11.05 -27.28 -33.02
CA GLN A 385 -11.68 -26.44 -32.01
C GLN A 385 -10.68 -26.04 -30.91
N CYS A 386 -10.72 -24.78 -30.48
CA CYS A 386 -9.85 -24.22 -29.44
C CYS A 386 -8.33 -24.28 -29.72
N GLY A 387 -7.88 -24.68 -30.92
CA GLY A 387 -6.44 -24.69 -31.28
C GLY A 387 -5.79 -23.32 -31.18
N THR A 388 -6.59 -22.30 -30.93
CA THR A 388 -6.23 -20.89 -30.85
C THR A 388 -6.13 -20.29 -29.48
N ALA A 389 -6.88 -20.86 -28.55
CA ALA A 389 -7.32 -20.11 -27.38
C ALA A 389 -6.19 -19.75 -26.41
N ARG A 390 -5.06 -20.47 -26.46
CA ARG A 390 -3.86 -20.20 -25.66
C ARG A 390 -3.18 -18.87 -26.01
N TRP A 391 -3.36 -18.37 -27.24
CA TRP A 391 -2.61 -17.21 -27.77
C TRP A 391 -3.49 -16.00 -28.09
N GLU A 392 -4.80 -16.10 -27.83
CA GLU A 392 -5.76 -15.02 -28.10
C GLU A 392 -5.51 -13.77 -27.25
N HIS A 393 -4.98 -13.97 -26.04
CA HIS A 393 -4.57 -12.90 -25.15
C HIS A 393 -3.15 -13.15 -24.66
N LYS A 394 -2.27 -12.16 -24.80
CA LYS A 394 -0.89 -12.21 -24.33
C LYS A 394 -0.70 -11.23 -23.17
N PRO A 395 -0.55 -11.70 -21.92
CA PRO A 395 -0.35 -10.82 -20.77
C PRO A 395 0.86 -9.91 -20.96
N ARG A 396 0.74 -8.67 -20.47
CA ARG A 396 1.80 -7.65 -20.60
C ARG A 396 2.83 -7.82 -19.49
N LEU A 397 4.11 -7.84 -19.87
CA LEU A 397 5.23 -8.00 -18.93
C LEU A 397 6.26 -6.89 -19.09
N PHE A 398 6.72 -6.33 -17.98
CA PHE A 398 7.89 -5.47 -17.89
C PHE A 398 8.87 -6.06 -16.88
N VAL A 399 10.11 -6.32 -17.28
CA VAL A 399 11.12 -6.96 -16.41
C VAL A 399 12.09 -5.91 -15.88
N LEU A 400 12.37 -5.94 -14.57
CA LEU A 400 13.44 -5.20 -13.92
C LEU A 400 14.48 -6.21 -13.42
N THR A 401 15.70 -6.17 -13.94
CA THR A 401 16.72 -7.21 -13.68
C THR A 401 18.08 -6.59 -13.40
N ASP A 402 18.79 -7.14 -12.42
CA ASP A 402 20.18 -6.86 -12.10
C ASP A 402 21.11 -7.94 -12.71
N ILE A 403 20.75 -8.41 -13.90
CA ILE A 403 21.48 -9.42 -14.68
C ILE A 403 22.99 -9.26 -14.59
N SER A 404 23.67 -10.40 -14.45
CA SER A 404 25.11 -10.54 -14.20
C SER A 404 25.55 -10.35 -12.75
N ASN A 405 24.63 -10.03 -11.83
CA ASN A 405 24.85 -10.27 -10.41
C ASN A 405 25.12 -11.76 -10.17
N GLU A 406 24.16 -12.60 -10.57
CA GLU A 406 24.23 -14.05 -10.52
C GLU A 406 23.89 -14.67 -11.89
N PRO A 407 24.21 -15.96 -12.13
CA PRO A 407 23.91 -16.59 -13.40
C PRO A 407 22.40 -16.71 -13.71
N ASP A 408 21.55 -16.63 -12.69
CA ASP A 408 20.12 -16.96 -12.71
C ASP A 408 19.23 -15.94 -13.40
N ASP A 409 19.50 -14.64 -13.33
CA ASP A 409 18.85 -13.66 -14.19
C ASP A 409 19.02 -14.02 -15.68
N GLN A 410 20.23 -14.44 -16.07
CA GLN A 410 20.53 -14.80 -17.46
C GLN A 410 19.82 -16.10 -17.85
N MET A 411 19.76 -17.08 -16.96
CA MET A 411 18.98 -18.31 -17.15
C MET A 411 17.49 -18.01 -17.28
N SER A 412 16.93 -17.18 -16.40
CA SER A 412 15.53 -16.74 -16.41
C SER A 412 15.18 -15.97 -17.69
N LEU A 413 16.09 -15.13 -18.20
CA LEU A 413 15.91 -14.45 -19.48
C LEU A 413 15.88 -15.42 -20.66
N VAL A 414 16.77 -16.42 -20.69
CA VAL A 414 16.72 -17.48 -21.72
C VAL A 414 15.37 -18.18 -21.70
N ARG A 415 14.87 -18.58 -20.52
CA ARG A 415 13.55 -19.19 -20.38
C ARG A 415 12.44 -18.26 -20.85
N LEU A 416 12.39 -17.02 -20.38
CA LEU A 416 11.37 -16.04 -20.75
C LEU A 416 11.24 -15.90 -22.28
N LEU A 417 12.36 -15.86 -23.01
CA LEU A 417 12.37 -15.72 -24.47
C LEU A 417 11.73 -16.92 -25.18
N THR A 418 11.76 -18.11 -24.57
CA THR A 418 11.03 -19.28 -25.09
C THR A 418 9.51 -19.22 -24.88
N TYR A 419 9.02 -18.31 -24.03
CA TYR A 419 7.60 -18.02 -23.81
C TYR A 419 7.14 -16.70 -24.47
N ALA A 420 8.01 -16.01 -25.21
CA ALA A 420 7.68 -14.72 -25.83
C ALA A 420 6.57 -14.80 -26.90
N ASN A 421 6.18 -16.00 -27.33
CA ASN A 421 4.97 -16.21 -28.13
C ASN A 421 3.67 -16.04 -27.31
N GLU A 422 3.70 -16.24 -26.00
CA GLU A 422 2.54 -16.17 -25.09
C GLU A 422 2.52 -14.89 -24.25
N ILE A 423 3.67 -14.25 -24.08
CA ILE A 423 3.83 -13.07 -23.21
C ILE A 423 4.21 -11.86 -24.06
N ASN A 424 3.48 -10.75 -23.86
CA ASN A 424 3.77 -9.49 -24.55
C ASN A 424 4.78 -8.66 -23.75
N ILE A 425 6.07 -8.92 -23.98
CA ILE A 425 7.19 -8.23 -23.33
C ILE A 425 7.19 -6.74 -23.73
N GLN A 426 6.72 -5.87 -22.83
CA GLN A 426 6.68 -4.41 -22.99
C GLN A 426 8.04 -3.76 -22.77
N GLY A 427 8.88 -4.34 -21.92
CA GLY A 427 10.20 -3.82 -21.61
C GLY A 427 11.06 -4.79 -20.81
N ILE A 428 12.37 -4.69 -21.00
CA ILE A 428 13.39 -5.33 -20.16
C ILE A 428 14.35 -4.23 -19.74
N ALA A 429 14.33 -3.84 -18.48
CA ALA A 429 15.17 -2.76 -17.98
C ALA A 429 16.22 -3.30 -17.00
N VAL A 430 17.48 -2.97 -17.27
CA VAL A 430 18.58 -3.31 -16.36
C VAL A 430 18.63 -2.30 -15.22
N THR A 431 18.70 -2.81 -13.99
CA THR A 431 18.65 -2.05 -12.72
C THR A 431 19.74 -2.57 -11.77
N THR A 432 19.89 -1.91 -10.62
CA THR A 432 20.76 -2.35 -9.52
C THR A 432 19.99 -3.18 -8.49
N SER A 433 20.69 -3.82 -7.58
CA SER A 433 20.16 -4.48 -6.39
C SER A 433 21.14 -4.33 -5.22
N THR A 434 20.88 -4.95 -4.07
CA THR A 434 21.83 -5.00 -2.96
C THR A 434 23.08 -5.80 -3.29
N TRP A 435 22.99 -6.71 -4.27
CA TRP A 435 24.09 -7.57 -4.70
C TRP A 435 24.90 -6.96 -5.85
N MET A 436 24.27 -6.08 -6.64
CA MET A 436 24.94 -5.22 -7.62
C MET A 436 24.50 -3.75 -7.45
N PRO A 437 25.02 -3.01 -6.44
CA PRO A 437 24.44 -1.73 -5.99
C PRO A 437 24.79 -0.49 -6.82
N ASP A 438 25.79 -0.57 -7.70
CA ASP A 438 26.34 0.59 -8.41
C ASP A 438 26.72 0.28 -9.86
N LYS A 439 26.21 -0.83 -10.41
CA LYS A 439 26.47 -1.29 -11.77
C LYS A 439 25.19 -1.82 -12.41
N ILE A 440 25.08 -1.68 -13.74
CA ILE A 440 24.06 -2.32 -14.58
C ILE A 440 24.74 -3.02 -15.76
N ASP A 441 24.19 -4.13 -16.24
CA ASP A 441 24.77 -4.90 -17.36
C ASP A 441 23.80 -5.06 -18.54
N TYR A 442 23.66 -3.97 -19.31
CA TYR A 442 22.85 -3.96 -20.52
C TYR A 442 23.36 -4.94 -21.60
N GLU A 443 24.68 -5.13 -21.68
CA GLU A 443 25.29 -5.95 -22.73
C GLU A 443 25.01 -7.44 -22.52
N ALA A 444 24.85 -7.89 -21.27
CA ALA A 444 24.41 -9.25 -20.98
C ALA A 444 23.04 -9.56 -21.60
N VAL A 445 22.05 -8.67 -21.43
CA VAL A 445 20.71 -8.81 -22.07
C VAL A 445 20.86 -8.88 -23.60
N VAL A 446 21.62 -7.96 -24.18
CA VAL A 446 21.87 -7.94 -25.64
C VAL A 446 22.54 -9.23 -26.11
N GLY A 447 23.46 -9.79 -25.32
CA GLY A 447 24.12 -11.06 -25.56
C GLY A 447 23.12 -12.20 -25.71
N VAL A 448 22.23 -12.37 -24.72
CA VAL A 448 21.17 -13.39 -24.78
C VAL A 448 20.25 -13.18 -25.99
N LEU A 449 19.86 -11.93 -26.26
CA LEU A 449 19.02 -11.60 -27.41
C LEU A 449 19.68 -11.91 -28.77
N LYS A 450 21.01 -11.81 -28.88
CA LYS A 450 21.74 -12.26 -30.08
C LYS A 450 21.73 -13.79 -30.23
N GLY A 451 21.68 -14.53 -29.13
CA GLY A 451 21.39 -15.97 -29.15
C GLY A 451 19.97 -16.24 -29.68
N TYR A 452 19.00 -15.49 -29.17
CA TYR A 452 17.59 -15.57 -29.59
C TYR A 452 17.37 -15.25 -31.07
N GLU A 453 18.05 -14.23 -31.61
CA GLU A 453 17.98 -13.86 -33.03
C GLU A 453 18.26 -15.06 -33.95
N LYS A 454 19.18 -15.94 -33.55
CA LYS A 454 19.59 -17.11 -34.34
C LYS A 454 18.58 -18.25 -34.30
N VAL A 455 17.67 -18.27 -33.32
CA VAL A 455 16.73 -19.37 -33.10
C VAL A 455 15.27 -19.00 -33.30
N VAL A 456 14.92 -17.71 -33.37
CA VAL A 456 13.53 -17.25 -33.50
C VAL A 456 12.81 -17.79 -34.75
N GLY A 457 13.56 -18.12 -35.81
CA GLY A 457 13.02 -18.80 -36.99
C GLY A 457 12.57 -20.23 -36.69
N ASN A 458 13.38 -20.99 -35.95
CA ASN A 458 13.04 -22.36 -35.53
C ASN A 458 11.87 -22.35 -34.53
N LEU A 459 11.88 -21.43 -33.57
CA LEU A 459 10.77 -21.24 -32.63
C LEU A 459 9.45 -20.95 -33.36
N ASN A 460 9.47 -20.06 -34.36
CA ASN A 460 8.29 -19.75 -35.17
C ASN A 460 7.82 -20.91 -36.06
N ALA A 461 8.67 -21.89 -36.37
CA ALA A 461 8.25 -23.07 -37.12
C ALA A 461 7.46 -24.08 -36.28
N ASN A 462 7.53 -23.97 -34.94
CA ASN A 462 6.84 -24.83 -33.98
C ASN A 462 5.56 -24.20 -33.41
N VAL A 463 5.11 -23.09 -33.97
CA VAL A 463 3.88 -22.41 -33.54
C VAL A 463 3.12 -21.90 -34.77
N PRO A 464 1.78 -21.79 -34.72
CA PRO A 464 1.03 -21.20 -35.82
C PRO A 464 1.34 -19.70 -35.96
N SER A 465 1.09 -19.16 -37.15
CA SER A 465 1.42 -17.77 -37.51
C SER A 465 0.82 -16.69 -36.59
N ARG A 466 -0.36 -16.95 -36.02
CA ARG A 466 -1.00 -16.06 -35.05
C ARG A 466 -0.39 -16.12 -33.64
N ALA A 467 0.44 -17.13 -33.39
CA ALA A 467 1.23 -17.30 -32.17
C ALA A 467 2.72 -17.00 -32.41
N SER A 468 3.05 -16.23 -33.45
CA SER A 468 4.46 -15.95 -33.74
C SER A 468 5.19 -15.30 -32.57
N TYR A 469 6.42 -15.75 -32.40
CA TYR A 469 7.43 -15.14 -31.54
C TYR A 469 7.83 -13.76 -32.07
N PRO A 470 8.00 -12.75 -31.19
CA PRO A 470 8.45 -11.43 -31.60
C PRO A 470 9.87 -11.48 -32.17
N SER A 471 10.16 -10.62 -33.14
CA SER A 471 11.51 -10.56 -33.70
C SER A 471 12.54 -10.07 -32.67
N TYR A 472 13.82 -10.46 -32.86
CA TYR A 472 14.94 -9.91 -32.09
C TYR A 472 14.92 -8.38 -32.03
N LYS A 473 14.74 -7.71 -33.18
CA LYS A 473 14.72 -6.24 -33.26
C LYS A 473 13.59 -5.63 -32.44
N HIS A 474 12.45 -6.30 -32.37
CA HIS A 474 11.29 -5.87 -31.59
C HIS A 474 11.60 -5.90 -30.09
N ILE A 475 12.19 -6.99 -29.58
CA ILE A 475 12.56 -7.08 -28.17
C ILE A 475 13.74 -6.15 -27.86
N LEU A 476 14.76 -6.10 -28.71
CA LEU A 476 15.92 -5.22 -28.54
C LEU A 476 15.51 -3.74 -28.39
N GLY A 477 14.54 -3.29 -29.20
CA GLY A 477 13.99 -1.93 -29.11
C GLY A 477 13.24 -1.60 -27.82
N ARG A 478 13.01 -2.61 -26.97
CA ARG A 478 12.36 -2.53 -25.65
C ARG A 478 13.33 -2.83 -24.50
N VAL A 479 14.64 -2.83 -24.76
CA VAL A 479 15.65 -2.95 -23.69
C VAL A 479 16.04 -1.56 -23.23
N HIS A 480 15.96 -1.33 -21.92
CA HIS A 480 16.14 -0.01 -21.31
C HIS A 480 17.17 -0.06 -20.16
N LYS A 481 17.62 1.12 -19.72
CA LYS A 481 18.59 1.27 -18.64
C LYS A 481 17.98 2.09 -17.50
N GLY A 482 18.11 1.58 -16.27
CA GLY A 482 17.97 2.35 -15.04
C GLY A 482 19.24 3.15 -14.74
N HIS A 483 19.28 3.75 -13.56
CA HIS A 483 20.51 4.37 -13.04
C HIS A 483 21.40 3.33 -12.38
N PRO A 484 22.74 3.45 -12.47
CA PRO A 484 23.67 2.59 -11.76
C PRO A 484 23.83 3.04 -10.29
N VAL A 485 22.73 3.19 -9.57
CA VAL A 485 22.71 3.55 -8.15
C VAL A 485 21.67 2.75 -7.39
N TYR A 486 22.05 2.32 -6.18
CA TYR A 486 21.19 1.53 -5.32
C TYR A 486 19.89 2.24 -4.92
N GLY A 487 18.77 1.59 -5.23
CA GLY A 487 17.45 1.86 -4.67
C GLY A 487 17.04 3.32 -4.75
N ARG A 488 16.66 3.90 -3.60
CA ARG A 488 16.09 5.25 -3.51
C ARG A 488 17.05 6.38 -3.91
N LYS A 489 18.35 6.12 -4.06
CA LYS A 489 19.28 7.12 -4.62
C LYS A 489 18.85 7.56 -6.02
N SER A 490 18.22 6.66 -6.78
CA SER A 490 17.67 6.96 -8.12
C SER A 490 16.57 8.04 -8.09
N LEU A 491 15.81 8.15 -7.00
CA LEU A 491 14.67 9.07 -6.88
C LEU A 491 15.08 10.56 -6.85
N ASN A 492 16.36 10.85 -6.57
CA ASN A 492 16.90 12.20 -6.60
C ASN A 492 17.56 12.55 -7.94
N MET A 493 17.41 11.68 -8.95
CA MET A 493 18.01 11.85 -10.28
C MET A 493 16.94 12.18 -11.32
N THR A 494 17.36 12.57 -12.51
CA THR A 494 16.44 12.68 -13.65
C THR A 494 15.90 11.31 -14.03
N LEU A 495 14.63 11.24 -14.40
CA LEU A 495 13.95 9.99 -14.77
C LEU A 495 14.77 9.13 -15.75
N SER A 496 15.05 7.89 -15.36
CA SER A 496 15.78 6.92 -16.20
C SER A 496 15.01 6.55 -17.47
N ASP A 497 15.71 6.01 -18.46
CA ASP A 497 15.07 5.53 -19.70
C ASP A 497 14.15 4.32 -19.41
N GLY A 498 14.55 3.47 -18.44
CA GLY A 498 13.70 2.40 -17.93
C GLY A 498 12.40 2.92 -17.32
N ALA A 499 12.46 3.98 -16.52
CA ALA A 499 11.27 4.53 -15.87
C ALA A 499 10.32 5.19 -16.87
N LYS A 500 10.84 5.93 -17.86
CA LYS A 500 10.03 6.47 -18.98
C LYS A 500 9.30 5.37 -19.74
N ALA A 501 10.02 4.27 -20.04
CA ALA A 501 9.45 3.14 -20.77
C ALA A 501 8.37 2.41 -19.94
N LEU A 502 8.60 2.22 -18.64
CA LEU A 502 7.61 1.61 -17.74
C LEU A 502 6.34 2.47 -17.66
N ILE A 503 6.48 3.79 -17.49
CA ILE A 503 5.34 4.71 -17.50
C ILE A 503 4.54 4.58 -18.80
N THR A 504 5.22 4.59 -19.94
CA THR A 504 4.58 4.45 -21.26
C THR A 504 3.82 3.12 -21.37
N ALA A 505 4.46 2.01 -20.99
CA ALA A 505 3.84 0.69 -21.02
C ALA A 505 2.63 0.58 -20.08
N ALA A 506 2.68 1.23 -18.92
CA ALA A 506 1.58 1.24 -17.95
C ALA A 506 0.42 2.16 -18.40
N ASP A 507 0.71 3.24 -19.12
CA ASP A 507 -0.32 4.12 -19.69
C ASP A 507 -1.13 3.41 -20.79
N GLU A 508 -0.48 2.54 -21.56
CA GLU A 508 -1.12 1.70 -22.57
C GLU A 508 -1.88 0.49 -21.98
N ALA A 509 -1.73 0.21 -20.69
CA ALA A 509 -2.41 -0.88 -19.99
C ALA A 509 -3.80 -0.45 -19.48
N SER A 510 -4.58 -1.43 -19.03
CA SER A 510 -5.90 -1.20 -18.43
C SER A 510 -6.12 -2.10 -17.21
N ALA A 511 -7.16 -1.85 -16.42
CA ALA A 511 -7.49 -2.74 -15.30
C ALA A 511 -7.86 -4.17 -15.75
N HIS A 512 -8.34 -4.34 -17.00
CA HIS A 512 -8.69 -5.63 -17.59
C HIS A 512 -7.52 -6.32 -18.32
N ASP A 513 -6.51 -5.55 -18.71
CA ASP A 513 -5.26 -6.00 -19.34
C ASP A 513 -4.09 -5.28 -18.66
N PRO A 514 -3.78 -5.66 -17.39
CA PRO A 514 -2.82 -4.94 -16.58
C PRO A 514 -1.38 -5.21 -17.03
N LEU A 515 -0.48 -4.29 -16.69
CA LEU A 515 0.96 -4.49 -16.85
C LEU A 515 1.53 -5.21 -15.62
N THR A 516 2.10 -6.39 -15.84
CA THR A 516 2.87 -7.08 -14.82
C THR A 516 4.31 -6.57 -14.82
N VAL A 517 4.78 -6.08 -13.68
CA VAL A 517 6.16 -5.69 -13.43
C VAL A 517 6.82 -6.80 -12.62
N SER A 518 7.73 -7.53 -13.28
CA SER A 518 8.51 -8.60 -12.67
C SER A 518 9.84 -8.01 -12.20
N VAL A 519 10.10 -8.05 -10.90
CA VAL A 519 11.30 -7.49 -10.26
C VAL A 519 12.21 -8.65 -9.85
N TRP A 520 13.27 -8.86 -10.63
CA TRP A 520 14.31 -9.87 -10.40
C TRP A 520 15.37 -9.32 -9.44
N GLY A 521 15.79 -8.07 -9.66
CA GLY A 521 16.72 -7.34 -8.78
C GLY A 521 16.05 -6.31 -7.88
N GLY A 522 16.50 -5.05 -7.96
CA GLY A 522 15.90 -3.92 -7.24
C GLY A 522 14.73 -3.27 -7.98
N SER A 523 13.78 -2.69 -7.23
CA SER A 523 12.58 -2.02 -7.79
C SER A 523 12.77 -0.51 -8.06
N ALA A 524 14.01 0.01 -8.08
CA ALA A 524 14.32 1.42 -8.29
C ALA A 524 13.57 2.06 -9.48
N ILE A 525 13.54 1.41 -10.65
CA ILE A 525 12.86 1.91 -11.85
C ILE A 525 11.34 2.04 -11.64
N LEU A 526 10.73 1.10 -10.92
CA LEU A 526 9.31 1.17 -10.57
C LEU A 526 9.05 2.32 -9.59
N ALA A 527 9.92 2.51 -8.61
CA ALA A 527 9.81 3.62 -7.67
C ALA A 527 9.98 4.99 -8.35
N GLU A 528 10.95 5.14 -9.26
CA GLU A 528 11.11 6.32 -10.12
C GLU A 528 9.82 6.61 -10.91
N SER A 529 9.25 5.57 -11.52
CA SER A 529 8.03 5.67 -12.32
C SER A 529 6.85 6.15 -11.50
N LEU A 530 6.62 5.53 -10.33
CA LEU A 530 5.53 5.87 -9.43
C LEU A 530 5.70 7.28 -8.85
N GLN A 531 6.90 7.66 -8.42
CA GLN A 531 7.19 9.01 -7.92
C GLN A 531 6.98 10.07 -9.01
N HIS A 532 7.46 9.83 -10.22
CA HIS A 532 7.27 10.77 -11.32
C HIS A 532 5.79 10.95 -11.65
N VAL A 533 5.03 9.85 -11.72
CA VAL A 533 3.59 9.90 -11.97
C VAL A 533 2.87 10.66 -10.86
N SER A 534 3.16 10.39 -9.60
CA SER A 534 2.51 11.08 -8.47
C SER A 534 2.85 12.57 -8.40
N HIS A 535 4.06 12.98 -8.79
CA HIS A 535 4.45 14.39 -8.85
C HIS A 535 3.90 15.14 -10.06
N THR A 536 3.62 14.44 -11.18
CA THR A 536 3.26 15.09 -12.45
C THR A 536 1.79 14.95 -12.83
N ARG A 537 1.04 14.06 -12.19
CA ARG A 537 -0.37 13.78 -12.49
C ARG A 537 -1.27 14.06 -11.27
N SER A 538 -2.58 14.11 -11.49
CA SER A 538 -3.55 14.22 -10.39
C SER A 538 -3.58 12.93 -9.56
N GLN A 539 -4.09 13.00 -8.33
CA GLN A 539 -4.23 11.80 -7.49
C GLN A 539 -5.05 10.71 -8.17
N ALA A 540 -6.20 11.04 -8.76
CA ALA A 540 -7.02 10.08 -9.49
C ALA A 540 -6.30 9.43 -10.67
N ALA A 541 -5.45 10.17 -11.38
CA ALA A 541 -4.64 9.62 -12.48
C ALA A 541 -3.51 8.72 -11.95
N THR A 542 -2.94 9.04 -10.79
CA THR A 542 -1.98 8.19 -10.08
C THR A 542 -2.63 6.91 -9.58
N ASP A 543 -3.82 6.99 -8.98
CA ASP A 543 -4.59 5.83 -8.52
C ASP A 543 -4.93 4.91 -9.70
N SER A 544 -5.36 5.48 -10.83
CA SER A 544 -5.60 4.73 -12.07
C SER A 544 -4.32 4.10 -12.62
N PHE A 545 -3.18 4.78 -12.53
CA PHE A 545 -1.89 4.21 -12.92
C PHE A 545 -1.52 3.01 -12.04
N VAL A 546 -1.67 3.14 -10.72
CA VAL A 546 -1.46 2.06 -9.74
C VAL A 546 -2.39 0.88 -9.99
N GLU A 547 -3.67 1.14 -10.28
CA GLU A 547 -4.68 0.10 -10.53
C GLU A 547 -4.36 -0.77 -11.76
N LYS A 548 -3.61 -0.25 -12.74
CA LYS A 548 -3.21 -0.98 -13.95
C LYS A 548 -1.96 -1.85 -13.76
N LEU A 549 -1.29 -1.77 -12.62
CA LEU A 549 -0.03 -2.48 -12.36
C LEU A 549 -0.24 -3.72 -11.50
N ARG A 550 0.51 -4.78 -11.79
CA ARG A 550 0.68 -5.97 -10.95
C ARG A 550 2.17 -6.16 -10.72
N VAL A 551 2.64 -6.16 -9.48
CA VAL A 551 4.07 -6.35 -9.20
C VAL A 551 4.28 -7.74 -8.65
N TYR A 552 5.30 -8.41 -9.17
CA TYR A 552 5.86 -9.62 -8.57
C TYR A 552 7.35 -9.37 -8.33
N ALA A 553 7.74 -9.31 -7.06
CA ALA A 553 9.13 -9.10 -6.67
C ALA A 553 9.73 -10.37 -6.05
N ILE A 554 10.93 -10.75 -6.51
CA ILE A 554 11.75 -11.85 -5.99
C ILE A 554 12.42 -11.36 -4.73
N SER A 555 11.61 -11.35 -3.66
CA SER A 555 11.88 -10.58 -2.45
C SER A 555 12.11 -9.08 -2.77
N ASP A 556 12.45 -8.27 -1.76
CA ASP A 556 12.95 -6.92 -2.02
C ASP A 556 14.46 -6.92 -1.95
N GLN A 557 15.11 -6.63 -3.08
CA GLN A 557 16.57 -6.56 -3.14
C GLN A 557 17.10 -5.12 -3.09
N ASP A 558 16.26 -4.12 -2.84
CA ASP A 558 16.70 -2.76 -2.52
C ASP A 558 15.74 -2.07 -1.52
N ASP A 559 16.06 -0.84 -1.14
CA ASP A 559 15.27 -0.06 -0.18
C ASP A 559 14.00 0.59 -0.78
N THR A 560 13.69 0.30 -2.06
CA THR A 560 12.52 0.87 -2.74
C THR A 560 11.29 -0.02 -2.65
N GLY A 561 11.42 -1.34 -2.48
CA GLY A 561 10.27 -2.24 -2.41
C GLY A 561 9.34 -1.92 -1.23
N ILE A 562 9.91 -1.78 -0.02
CA ILE A 562 9.15 -1.33 1.16
C ILE A 562 8.62 0.10 0.98
N TRP A 563 9.40 1.00 0.37
CA TRP A 563 8.98 2.37 0.09
C TRP A 563 7.74 2.42 -0.83
N ILE A 564 7.71 1.57 -1.86
CA ILE A 564 6.58 1.43 -2.78
C ILE A 564 5.35 0.94 -2.01
N ARG A 565 5.47 -0.16 -1.25
CA ARG A 565 4.33 -0.77 -0.55
C ARG A 565 3.71 0.15 0.51
N LEU A 566 4.51 1.00 1.15
CA LEU A 566 4.02 1.97 2.13
C LEU A 566 3.31 3.17 1.46
N ARG A 567 3.76 3.61 0.28
CA ARG A 567 3.22 4.80 -0.41
C ARG A 567 2.08 4.51 -1.36
N TYR A 568 2.07 3.32 -1.96
CA TYR A 568 1.06 2.89 -2.91
C TYR A 568 0.42 1.59 -2.42
N PRO A 569 -0.26 1.59 -1.25
CA PRO A 569 -0.71 0.36 -0.62
C PRO A 569 -1.81 -0.36 -1.42
N GLN A 570 -2.47 0.34 -2.35
CA GLN A 570 -3.44 -0.26 -3.28
C GLN A 570 -2.79 -0.89 -4.52
N LEU A 571 -1.47 -0.78 -4.69
CA LEU A 571 -0.73 -1.52 -5.70
C LEU A 571 -0.75 -3.00 -5.34
N MET A 572 -1.22 -3.83 -6.27
CA MET A 572 -1.16 -5.27 -6.09
C MET A 572 0.29 -5.75 -6.20
N TYR A 573 0.85 -6.20 -5.08
CA TYR A 573 2.29 -6.47 -4.93
C TYR A 573 2.51 -7.85 -4.31
N VAL A 574 3.06 -8.79 -5.08
CA VAL A 574 3.47 -10.12 -4.63
C VAL A 574 4.94 -10.06 -4.19
N VAL A 575 5.24 -10.48 -2.96
CA VAL A 575 6.60 -10.49 -2.41
C VAL A 575 6.73 -11.48 -1.25
N SER A 576 7.87 -12.16 -1.16
CA SER A 576 8.25 -12.89 0.05
C SER A 576 8.80 -11.92 1.11
N LEU A 577 8.14 -11.84 2.26
CA LEU A 577 8.57 -11.00 3.39
C LEU A 577 9.33 -11.82 4.43
N HIS A 578 10.60 -11.51 4.61
CA HIS A 578 11.50 -12.14 5.58
C HIS A 578 12.52 -11.12 6.09
N GLY A 579 13.35 -11.48 7.06
CA GLY A 579 14.48 -10.65 7.49
C GLY A 579 15.42 -10.36 6.30
N PHE A 580 16.08 -9.20 6.29
CA PHE A 580 16.97 -8.87 5.17
C PHE A 580 18.06 -9.94 4.99
N SER A 581 18.28 -10.39 3.75
CA SER A 581 19.16 -11.51 3.37
C SER A 581 18.76 -12.91 3.88
N GLU A 582 17.63 -13.08 4.59
CA GLU A 582 17.09 -14.40 4.97
C GLU A 582 16.34 -15.07 3.80
N TYR A 583 16.98 -15.16 2.63
CA TYR A 583 16.35 -15.68 1.42
C TYR A 583 15.96 -17.14 1.51
N THR A 584 16.52 -17.91 2.45
CA THR A 584 16.10 -19.28 2.79
C THR A 584 14.60 -19.38 3.08
N ASP A 585 13.99 -18.29 3.55
CA ASP A 585 12.57 -18.21 3.87
C ASP A 585 11.69 -17.77 2.69
N ALA A 586 12.23 -17.51 1.50
CA ALA A 586 11.40 -17.04 0.40
C ALA A 586 10.78 -18.20 -0.40
N SER A 587 9.50 -18.09 -0.76
CA SER A 587 8.79 -19.16 -1.48
C SER A 587 9.38 -19.45 -2.86
N TRP A 588 9.98 -18.46 -3.54
CA TRP A 588 10.61 -18.60 -4.85
C TRP A 588 11.71 -19.66 -4.90
N ASN A 589 12.33 -20.00 -3.76
CA ASN A 589 13.24 -21.15 -3.66
C ASN A 589 12.63 -22.47 -4.10
N GLY A 590 11.30 -22.61 -4.11
CA GLY A 590 10.65 -23.81 -4.65
C GLY A 590 11.00 -24.10 -6.12
N ILE A 591 11.58 -23.15 -6.87
CA ILE A 591 12.08 -23.43 -8.22
C ILE A 591 13.16 -24.52 -8.22
N SER A 592 14.14 -24.48 -7.30
CA SER A 592 15.26 -25.46 -7.25
C SER A 592 16.11 -25.44 -5.98
N GLY A 593 15.70 -24.72 -4.93
CA GLY A 593 16.55 -24.39 -3.79
C GLY A 593 16.66 -25.49 -2.72
N GLU A 594 15.95 -26.61 -2.87
CA GLU A 594 15.81 -27.59 -1.80
C GLU A 594 17.15 -28.19 -1.36
N GLU A 595 18.05 -28.50 -2.30
CA GLU A 595 19.35 -29.11 -1.99
C GLU A 595 20.27 -28.14 -1.26
N TYR A 596 20.30 -26.87 -1.70
CA TYR A 596 21.17 -25.83 -1.16
C TYR A 596 20.67 -25.27 0.18
N HIS A 597 19.37 -25.06 0.33
CA HIS A 597 18.75 -24.45 1.52
C HIS A 597 18.13 -25.47 2.50
N HIS A 598 18.19 -26.77 2.18
CA HIS A 598 17.81 -27.87 3.06
C HIS A 598 16.34 -27.92 3.51
N PHE A 599 15.39 -27.53 2.66
CA PHE A 599 13.95 -27.72 2.87
C PHE A 599 13.38 -28.88 2.04
N ASP A 600 12.19 -29.38 2.40
CA ASP A 600 11.40 -30.40 1.68
C ASP A 600 12.18 -31.55 1.01
N GLN A 601 13.23 -32.06 1.67
CA GLN A 601 14.18 -33.01 1.09
C GLN A 601 13.52 -34.28 0.54
N GLY A 602 13.76 -34.56 -0.75
CA GLY A 602 13.15 -35.66 -1.51
C GLY A 602 11.67 -35.45 -1.86
N GLY A 603 11.11 -34.28 -1.54
CA GLY A 603 9.79 -33.85 -1.96
C GLY A 603 9.74 -33.57 -3.46
N PRO A 604 10.44 -32.52 -3.94
CA PRO A 604 10.56 -32.27 -5.37
C PRO A 604 11.61 -33.17 -6.05
N ASP A 605 11.56 -33.25 -7.38
CA ASP A 605 12.56 -33.96 -8.17
C ASP A 605 13.77 -33.06 -8.48
N SER A 606 14.82 -33.16 -7.68
CA SER A 606 16.05 -32.39 -7.84
C SER A 606 16.85 -32.79 -9.09
N SER A 607 16.61 -33.98 -9.66
CA SER A 607 17.32 -34.41 -10.88
C SER A 607 17.02 -33.53 -12.08
N LEU A 608 15.83 -32.94 -12.14
CA LEU A 608 15.34 -32.07 -13.23
C LEU A 608 15.95 -30.66 -13.22
N VAL A 609 16.68 -30.30 -12.17
CA VAL A 609 17.31 -28.98 -12.01
C VAL A 609 18.84 -29.08 -11.92
N SER A 610 19.38 -30.30 -11.98
CA SER A 610 20.82 -30.54 -11.97
C SER A 610 21.50 -29.97 -13.22
N ASN A 611 22.74 -29.50 -13.08
CA ASN A 611 23.52 -29.03 -14.22
C ASN A 611 23.66 -30.09 -15.34
N ASP A 612 23.71 -31.39 -14.99
CA ASP A 612 23.76 -32.50 -15.95
C ASP A 612 22.46 -32.65 -16.76
N TRP A 613 21.30 -32.46 -16.12
CA TRP A 613 20.02 -32.48 -16.82
C TRP A 613 19.86 -31.24 -17.70
N LEU A 614 20.25 -30.07 -17.18
CA LEU A 614 20.21 -28.80 -17.90
C LEU A 614 21.14 -28.83 -19.14
N GLU A 615 22.31 -29.46 -19.04
CA GLU A 615 23.22 -29.63 -20.17
C GLU A 615 22.55 -30.40 -21.32
N LYS A 616 21.83 -31.47 -20.99
CA LYS A 616 21.21 -32.36 -21.97
C LYS A 616 19.93 -31.79 -22.58
N ASN A 617 19.18 -31.00 -21.81
CA ASN A 617 17.81 -30.61 -22.19
C ASN A 617 17.65 -29.11 -22.47
N ILE A 618 18.46 -28.26 -21.85
CA ILE A 618 18.29 -26.81 -21.87
C ILE A 618 19.42 -26.10 -22.61
N ARG A 619 20.69 -26.48 -22.39
CA ARG A 619 21.86 -25.83 -23.02
C ARG A 619 22.07 -26.23 -24.48
N LEU A 620 21.00 -26.13 -25.26
CA LEU A 620 20.93 -26.53 -26.66
C LEU A 620 21.12 -25.33 -27.59
N GLY A 621 22.08 -25.44 -28.51
CA GLY A 621 22.26 -24.48 -29.60
C GLY A 621 22.60 -23.05 -29.16
N PRO A 622 22.39 -22.06 -30.06
CA PRO A 622 22.86 -20.69 -29.82
C PRO A 622 22.17 -19.94 -28.69
N LEU A 623 20.89 -20.22 -28.41
CA LEU A 623 20.21 -19.63 -27.26
C LEU A 623 20.62 -20.34 -25.97
N GLY A 624 20.68 -21.67 -25.98
CA GLY A 624 21.09 -22.48 -24.83
C GLY A 624 22.54 -22.24 -24.40
N SER A 625 23.44 -21.79 -25.28
CA SER A 625 24.80 -21.41 -24.87
C SER A 625 24.87 -20.19 -23.95
N HIS A 626 23.78 -19.42 -23.85
CA HIS A 626 23.63 -18.35 -22.86
C HIS A 626 23.00 -18.82 -21.55
N TYR A 627 22.55 -20.07 -21.47
CA TYR A 627 22.03 -20.64 -20.23
C TYR A 627 23.20 -21.19 -19.40
N LEU A 628 23.58 -20.48 -18.34
CA LEU A 628 24.82 -20.73 -17.61
C LEU A 628 24.73 -21.94 -16.65
N ASN A 629 25.87 -22.32 -16.07
CA ASN A 629 25.87 -23.21 -14.90
C ASN A 629 25.50 -22.41 -13.65
N TRP A 630 24.57 -22.94 -12.86
CA TRP A 630 24.24 -22.34 -11.58
C TRP A 630 25.22 -22.77 -10.49
N SER A 631 25.45 -21.90 -9.50
CA SER A 631 26.36 -22.13 -8.36
C SER A 631 25.63 -22.26 -7.01
N PHE A 632 24.46 -21.64 -6.87
CA PHE A 632 23.61 -21.74 -5.68
C PHE A 632 22.30 -22.45 -6.00
N ILE A 633 21.41 -21.76 -6.71
CA ILE A 633 20.15 -22.31 -7.21
C ILE A 633 19.95 -21.94 -8.69
N MET A 634 19.07 -22.65 -9.37
CA MET A 634 18.68 -22.45 -10.75
C MET A 634 17.49 -21.50 -10.83
N GLU A 635 17.65 -20.41 -11.57
CA GLU A 635 16.55 -19.50 -11.97
C GLU A 635 15.71 -18.96 -10.80
N GLY A 636 16.34 -18.38 -9.77
CA GLY A 636 15.63 -17.79 -8.63
C GLY A 636 14.52 -16.82 -9.04
N ASP A 637 14.70 -16.12 -10.15
CA ASP A 637 13.78 -15.07 -10.62
C ASP A 637 12.62 -15.54 -11.50
N THR A 638 12.74 -16.72 -12.10
CA THR A 638 11.76 -17.25 -13.04
C THR A 638 10.34 -17.32 -12.49
N PRO A 639 10.11 -17.66 -11.20
CA PRO A 639 8.77 -17.59 -10.59
C PRO A 639 8.02 -16.27 -10.82
N ALA A 640 8.70 -15.13 -10.99
CA ALA A 640 8.05 -13.84 -11.15
C ALA A 640 7.33 -13.63 -12.49
N PHE A 641 7.61 -14.44 -13.52
CA PHE A 641 6.87 -14.39 -14.79
C PHE A 641 6.09 -15.67 -15.11
N LEU A 642 6.35 -16.79 -14.44
CA LEU A 642 5.60 -18.04 -14.65
C LEU A 642 4.07 -17.93 -14.50
N PRO A 643 3.50 -17.04 -13.65
CA PRO A 643 2.04 -16.84 -13.60
C PRO A 643 1.43 -16.31 -14.91
N LEU A 644 2.25 -15.79 -15.82
CA LEU A 644 1.81 -15.27 -17.12
C LEU A 644 1.78 -16.34 -18.22
N VAL A 645 2.40 -17.49 -18.00
CA VAL A 645 2.37 -18.62 -18.96
C VAL A 645 0.93 -19.09 -19.11
N GLN A 646 0.41 -19.16 -20.34
CA GLN A 646 -1.00 -19.41 -20.63
C GLN A 646 -1.35 -20.91 -20.57
N ASN A 647 -0.97 -21.57 -19.48
CA ASN A 647 -1.22 -23.00 -19.27
C ASN A 647 -2.58 -23.29 -18.61
N GLY A 648 -3.35 -22.28 -18.19
CA GLY A 648 -4.70 -22.42 -17.61
C GLY A 648 -4.77 -22.78 -16.12
N LEU A 649 -3.62 -22.80 -15.42
CA LEU A 649 -3.57 -23.08 -13.98
C LEU A 649 -3.83 -21.84 -13.12
N GLY A 650 -3.14 -20.73 -13.44
CA GLY A 650 -3.13 -19.50 -12.64
C GLY A 650 -3.95 -18.35 -13.24
N ASP A 651 -4.04 -17.25 -12.49
CA ASP A 651 -4.57 -15.96 -12.94
C ASP A 651 -3.74 -14.87 -12.27
N VAL A 652 -3.16 -13.97 -13.06
CA VAL A 652 -2.29 -12.89 -12.56
C VAL A 652 -3.00 -11.93 -11.60
N ASN A 653 -4.33 -11.82 -11.69
CA ASN A 653 -5.13 -11.02 -10.77
C ASN A 653 -5.51 -11.77 -9.48
N ARG A 654 -5.18 -13.06 -9.39
CA ARG A 654 -5.49 -13.95 -8.26
C ARG A 654 -4.26 -14.78 -7.84
N PRO A 655 -3.26 -14.17 -7.18
CA PRO A 655 -2.09 -14.89 -6.68
C PRO A 655 -2.47 -15.99 -5.69
N ASP A 656 -3.64 -15.86 -5.07
CA ASP A 656 -4.23 -16.82 -4.15
C ASP A 656 -4.75 -18.09 -4.82
N PHE A 657 -4.86 -18.12 -6.16
CA PHE A 657 -5.24 -19.33 -6.90
C PHE A 657 -4.11 -20.34 -7.03
N GLY A 658 -2.87 -19.89 -7.00
CA GLY A 658 -1.70 -20.73 -7.30
C GLY A 658 -1.47 -20.88 -8.80
N SER A 659 -0.20 -20.86 -9.18
CA SER A 659 0.31 -21.01 -10.54
C SER A 659 1.67 -21.71 -10.51
N TRP A 660 2.33 -21.87 -11.65
CA TRP A 660 3.73 -22.31 -11.69
C TRP A 660 4.69 -21.35 -10.96
N GLY A 661 4.33 -20.07 -10.83
CA GLY A 661 5.07 -19.10 -10.01
C GLY A 661 4.73 -19.15 -8.52
N GLY A 662 3.90 -20.09 -8.06
CA GLY A 662 3.52 -20.20 -6.66
C GLY A 662 2.13 -19.67 -6.35
N ARG A 663 1.80 -19.68 -5.06
CA ARG A 663 0.55 -19.19 -4.49
C ARG A 663 0.87 -18.20 -3.38
N TYR A 664 0.10 -17.13 -3.28
CA TYR A 664 0.30 -16.06 -2.31
C TYR A 664 -1.03 -15.57 -1.76
N THR A 665 -1.11 -15.26 -0.46
CA THR A 665 -2.32 -14.73 0.17
C THR A 665 -2.12 -13.31 0.62
N LEU A 666 -3.22 -12.54 0.71
CA LEU A 666 -3.18 -11.17 1.23
C LEU A 666 -2.57 -11.15 2.64
N LEU A 667 -1.58 -10.28 2.82
CA LEU A 667 -0.96 -10.00 4.12
C LEU A 667 -1.96 -9.36 5.07
N ASP A 668 -2.77 -8.42 4.54
CA ASP A 668 -3.76 -7.67 5.30
C ASP A 668 -5.16 -7.83 4.67
N HIS A 669 -6.10 -8.34 5.46
CA HIS A 669 -7.49 -8.55 5.03
C HIS A 669 -8.39 -7.32 5.29
N SER A 670 -7.87 -6.26 5.92
CA SER A 670 -8.62 -5.04 6.19
C SER A 670 -8.96 -4.23 4.94
N GLY A 671 -8.27 -4.51 3.82
CA GLY A 671 -8.37 -3.76 2.57
C GLY A 671 -7.45 -2.52 2.51
N GLN A 672 -6.68 -2.24 3.55
CA GLN A 672 -5.74 -1.12 3.56
C GLN A 672 -4.56 -1.34 2.63
N SER A 673 -4.12 -2.59 2.46
CA SER A 673 -3.01 -2.97 1.59
C SER A 673 -3.35 -4.16 0.68
N ARG A 674 -2.86 -4.14 -0.56
CA ARG A 674 -2.98 -5.21 -1.56
C ARG A 674 -1.66 -5.97 -1.75
N VAL A 675 -0.94 -6.15 -0.65
CA VAL A 675 0.30 -6.93 -0.60
C VAL A 675 -0.02 -8.40 -0.37
N TYR A 676 0.52 -9.27 -1.23
CA TYR A 676 0.40 -10.71 -1.17
C TYR A 676 1.75 -11.30 -0.78
N THR A 677 1.74 -12.22 0.19
CA THR A 677 2.95 -12.87 0.71
C THR A 677 2.81 -14.39 0.76
N ASP A 678 3.92 -15.05 1.04
CA ASP A 678 4.06 -16.50 1.12
C ASP A 678 2.90 -17.16 1.88
N THR A 679 2.39 -18.26 1.32
CA THR A 679 1.39 -19.16 1.91
C THR A 679 1.82 -20.59 1.63
N THR A 680 1.12 -21.60 2.16
CA THR A 680 1.58 -22.98 2.13
C THR A 680 0.64 -23.92 1.40
N ASP A 681 1.20 -24.85 0.61
CA ASP A 681 0.45 -25.91 -0.04
C ASP A 681 0.73 -27.26 0.62
N TYR A 682 -0.26 -28.16 0.58
CA TYR A 682 -0.11 -29.54 1.05
C TYR A 682 -0.01 -30.50 -0.14
N VAL A 683 1.10 -31.21 -0.24
CA VAL A 683 1.42 -32.06 -1.39
C VAL A 683 2.16 -33.32 -0.94
N VAL A 684 1.99 -34.42 -1.67
CA VAL A 684 2.81 -35.63 -1.51
C VAL A 684 3.95 -35.54 -2.49
N GLY A 685 5.18 -35.56 -1.99
CA GLY A 685 6.39 -35.48 -2.80
C GLY A 685 6.78 -36.82 -3.44
N LYS A 686 7.82 -36.79 -4.27
CA LYS A 686 8.37 -37.94 -5.00
C LYS A 686 8.82 -39.08 -4.07
N ASN A 687 9.30 -38.76 -2.88
CA ASN A 687 9.65 -39.74 -1.84
C ASN A 687 8.44 -40.38 -1.13
N GLY A 688 7.21 -40.06 -1.53
CA GLY A 688 5.96 -40.55 -0.94
C GLY A 688 5.60 -39.91 0.41
N LYS A 689 6.37 -38.92 0.89
CA LYS A 689 6.06 -38.17 2.11
C LYS A 689 5.21 -36.96 1.80
N SER A 690 4.39 -36.55 2.77
CA SER A 690 3.59 -35.33 2.69
C SER A 690 4.36 -34.12 3.20
N PHE A 691 4.17 -32.98 2.54
CA PHE A 691 4.78 -31.70 2.87
C PHE A 691 3.69 -30.63 2.97
N THR A 692 3.79 -29.75 3.96
CA THR A 692 3.05 -28.49 4.04
C THR A 692 4.07 -27.36 4.06
N SER A 693 4.29 -26.67 2.95
CA SER A 693 5.33 -25.65 2.89
C SER A 693 5.02 -24.56 1.87
N LYS A 694 5.70 -23.42 1.99
CA LYS A 694 5.64 -22.32 1.03
C LYS A 694 6.33 -22.64 -0.29
N PHE A 695 7.39 -23.43 -0.22
CA PHE A 695 8.13 -23.89 -1.40
C PHE A 695 7.29 -24.86 -2.25
N ALA A 696 6.44 -25.66 -1.60
CA ALA A 696 5.51 -26.59 -2.25
C ALA A 696 4.51 -25.90 -3.17
N THR A 697 4.24 -24.61 -2.97
CA THR A 697 3.38 -23.84 -3.88
C THR A 697 3.96 -23.75 -5.30
N ILE A 698 5.29 -23.90 -5.44
CA ILE A 698 6.03 -23.88 -6.72
C ILE A 698 6.47 -25.28 -7.11
N TRP A 699 7.23 -25.97 -6.25
CA TRP A 699 7.93 -27.20 -6.66
C TRP A 699 7.01 -28.35 -7.02
N ARG A 700 5.75 -28.33 -6.55
CA ARG A 700 4.72 -29.30 -6.94
C ARG A 700 4.44 -29.34 -8.46
N TRP A 701 4.82 -28.28 -9.18
CA TRP A 701 4.65 -28.14 -10.64
C TRP A 701 5.93 -28.39 -11.43
N ARG A 702 7.02 -28.79 -10.76
CA ARG A 702 8.36 -28.80 -11.36
C ARG A 702 8.51 -29.62 -12.61
N GLU A 703 7.97 -30.82 -12.59
CA GLU A 703 8.02 -31.70 -13.75
C GLU A 703 7.42 -31.01 -14.98
N ASP A 704 6.22 -30.45 -14.83
CA ASP A 704 5.48 -29.81 -15.90
C ASP A 704 6.21 -28.57 -16.45
N TYR A 705 6.70 -27.66 -15.61
CA TYR A 705 7.40 -26.46 -16.10
C TYR A 705 8.82 -26.75 -16.63
N GLN A 706 9.49 -27.80 -16.16
CA GLN A 706 10.81 -28.20 -16.68
C GLN A 706 10.68 -28.89 -18.04
N PHE A 707 9.68 -29.77 -18.21
CA PHE A 707 9.45 -30.43 -19.49
C PHE A 707 8.93 -29.46 -20.56
N ASP A 708 8.08 -28.50 -20.18
CA ASP A 708 7.67 -27.42 -21.09
C ASP A 708 8.86 -26.60 -21.57
N PHE A 709 9.77 -26.21 -20.66
CA PHE A 709 10.98 -25.49 -21.03
C PHE A 709 11.92 -26.33 -21.92
N ALA A 710 12.11 -27.61 -21.60
CA ALA A 710 12.92 -28.52 -22.42
C ALA A 710 12.37 -28.70 -23.84
N ALA A 711 11.05 -28.84 -24.00
CA ALA A 711 10.42 -28.90 -25.32
C ALA A 711 10.67 -27.62 -26.11
N ARG A 712 10.50 -26.45 -25.50
CA ARG A 712 10.76 -25.17 -26.16
C ARG A 712 12.24 -24.94 -26.50
N MET A 713 13.15 -25.45 -25.69
CA MET A 713 14.58 -25.45 -26.05
C MET A 713 14.88 -26.37 -27.23
N LYS A 714 14.19 -27.51 -27.37
CA LYS A 714 14.24 -28.33 -28.60
C LYS A 714 13.67 -27.58 -29.82
N TRP A 715 12.57 -26.86 -29.67
CA TRP A 715 12.02 -25.99 -30.74
C TRP A 715 13.05 -24.97 -31.22
N SER A 716 13.94 -24.48 -30.34
CA SER A 716 14.96 -23.50 -30.70
C SER A 716 16.05 -24.05 -31.65
N VAL A 717 16.25 -25.37 -31.67
CA VAL A 717 17.26 -26.04 -32.50
C VAL A 717 16.68 -26.91 -33.60
N ASN A 718 15.38 -27.21 -33.57
CA ASN A 718 14.69 -28.00 -34.59
C ASN A 718 13.48 -27.24 -35.16
N CYS A 719 13.51 -26.92 -36.45
CA CYS A 719 12.40 -26.27 -37.15
C CYS A 719 11.36 -27.23 -37.72
N ASN A 720 11.54 -28.54 -37.58
CA ASN A 720 10.56 -29.52 -38.03
C ASN A 720 9.48 -29.72 -36.97
N TYR A 721 8.29 -29.15 -37.19
CA TYR A 721 7.14 -29.25 -36.30
C TYR A 721 6.87 -30.71 -35.89
N SER A 722 6.81 -31.65 -36.83
CA SER A 722 6.42 -33.04 -36.53
C SER A 722 7.45 -33.84 -35.73
N GLU A 723 8.65 -33.31 -35.49
CA GLU A 723 9.69 -33.95 -34.67
C GLU A 723 9.75 -33.38 -33.25
N ASN A 724 8.95 -32.35 -32.97
CA ASN A 724 8.86 -31.71 -31.67
C ASN A 724 7.51 -31.99 -31.03
N ASN A 725 7.48 -32.01 -29.70
CA ASN A 725 6.24 -32.12 -28.93
C ASN A 725 5.65 -30.73 -28.64
N HIS A 726 4.33 -30.63 -28.56
CA HIS A 726 3.55 -29.42 -28.31
C HIS A 726 2.50 -29.65 -27.23
N GLN A 727 2.11 -28.58 -26.53
CA GLN A 727 1.20 -28.71 -25.41
C GLN A 727 -0.20 -29.15 -25.88
N PRO A 728 -0.86 -30.09 -25.16
CA PRO A 728 -2.21 -30.50 -25.49
C PRO A 728 -3.22 -29.35 -25.28
N VAL A 729 -4.37 -29.43 -25.94
CA VAL A 729 -5.44 -28.44 -25.88
C VAL A 729 -6.57 -28.95 -24.97
N ALA A 730 -6.71 -28.34 -23.79
CA ALA A 730 -7.77 -28.67 -22.84
C ALA A 730 -9.08 -27.95 -23.20
N ILE A 731 -10.14 -28.72 -23.40
CA ILE A 731 -11.51 -28.23 -23.63
C ILE A 731 -12.37 -28.81 -22.52
N VAL A 732 -13.08 -27.96 -21.77
CA VAL A 732 -13.96 -28.43 -20.66
C VAL A 732 -15.35 -27.85 -20.81
N ASN A 733 -16.36 -28.71 -20.91
CA ASN A 733 -17.75 -28.36 -21.19
C ASN A 733 -17.88 -27.44 -22.42
N GLY A 734 -17.11 -27.72 -23.48
CA GLY A 734 -17.02 -26.89 -24.69
C GLY A 734 -16.29 -25.55 -24.53
N SER A 735 -15.81 -25.20 -23.34
CA SER A 735 -15.08 -23.96 -23.07
C SER A 735 -13.60 -24.09 -23.40
N CYS A 736 -13.09 -23.15 -24.19
CA CYS A 736 -11.68 -23.02 -24.57
C CYS A 736 -10.88 -22.11 -23.63
N GLY A 737 -9.55 -22.19 -23.76
CA GLY A 737 -8.61 -21.15 -23.32
C GLY A 737 -8.10 -21.32 -21.89
N PRO A 738 -7.19 -20.43 -21.45
CA PRO A 738 -6.58 -20.51 -20.12
C PRO A 738 -7.47 -19.91 -19.01
N ALA A 739 -8.43 -19.05 -19.33
CA ALA A 739 -9.26 -18.35 -18.34
C ALA A 739 -10.18 -19.31 -17.55
N PRO A 740 -10.25 -19.25 -16.20
CA PRO A 740 -11.00 -20.23 -15.41
C PRO A 740 -12.48 -20.39 -15.82
N LEU A 741 -12.97 -21.63 -15.88
CA LEU A 741 -14.39 -21.93 -16.12
C LEU A 741 -15.18 -21.79 -14.82
N LYS A 742 -16.13 -20.86 -14.77
CA LYS A 742 -17.00 -20.68 -13.58
C LYS A 742 -18.30 -21.46 -13.74
N LEU A 743 -18.61 -22.30 -12.77
CA LEU A 743 -19.88 -23.04 -12.70
C LEU A 743 -20.55 -22.80 -11.33
N LYS A 744 -21.88 -22.90 -11.31
CA LYS A 744 -22.65 -22.86 -10.06
C LYS A 744 -22.95 -24.28 -9.58
N TYR A 745 -22.91 -24.51 -8.27
CA TYR A 745 -23.30 -25.79 -7.67
C TYR A 745 -24.29 -25.61 -6.51
N LYS A 746 -25.08 -26.66 -6.25
CA LYS A 746 -25.85 -26.76 -4.99
C LYS A 746 -25.20 -27.83 -4.11
N PRO A 747 -25.01 -27.57 -2.81
CA PRO A 747 -24.41 -28.55 -1.90
C PRO A 747 -25.17 -29.88 -1.93
N GLY A 748 -24.46 -30.99 -2.03
CA GLY A 748 -25.06 -32.33 -2.10
C GLY A 748 -25.57 -32.75 -3.48
N GLN A 749 -25.44 -31.90 -4.51
CA GLN A 749 -25.72 -32.29 -5.90
C GLN A 749 -24.46 -32.78 -6.61
N SER A 750 -24.69 -33.59 -7.65
CA SER A 750 -23.66 -34.01 -8.59
C SER A 750 -23.58 -33.06 -9.79
N ILE A 751 -22.37 -32.85 -10.29
CA ILE A 751 -22.09 -32.12 -11.54
C ILE A 751 -21.27 -33.04 -12.44
N VAL A 752 -21.61 -33.09 -13.72
CA VAL A 752 -20.77 -33.75 -14.73
C VAL A 752 -19.88 -32.70 -15.37
N ILE A 753 -18.59 -32.99 -15.46
CA ILE A 753 -17.59 -32.17 -16.12
C ILE A 753 -16.96 -33.01 -17.23
N ASP A 754 -16.97 -32.48 -18.45
CA ASP A 754 -16.62 -33.18 -19.68
C ASP A 754 -15.42 -32.51 -20.35
N ALA A 755 -14.33 -33.26 -20.50
CA ALA A 755 -13.14 -32.85 -21.23
C ALA A 755 -12.85 -33.69 -22.48
N SER A 756 -13.81 -34.48 -22.94
CA SER A 756 -13.64 -35.45 -24.05
C SER A 756 -13.31 -34.81 -25.39
N ASP A 757 -13.63 -33.53 -25.59
CA ASP A 757 -13.26 -32.77 -26.79
C ASP A 757 -11.79 -32.32 -26.79
N SER A 758 -11.05 -32.51 -25.68
CA SER A 758 -9.63 -32.18 -25.59
C SER A 758 -8.80 -32.99 -26.60
N TRP A 759 -7.73 -32.41 -27.12
CA TRP A 759 -6.93 -33.05 -28.15
C TRP A 759 -5.47 -32.63 -28.10
N ASP A 760 -4.62 -33.49 -28.66
CA ASP A 760 -3.19 -33.26 -28.76
C ASP A 760 -2.81 -32.83 -30.21
N PRO A 761 -1.99 -31.77 -30.38
CA PRO A 761 -1.54 -31.33 -31.70
C PRO A 761 -0.68 -32.31 -32.47
N ASP A 762 0.06 -33.16 -31.77
CA ASP A 762 0.98 -34.14 -32.35
C ASP A 762 0.32 -35.50 -32.54
N GLY A 763 -0.88 -35.66 -31.97
CA GLY A 763 -1.72 -36.86 -32.09
C GLY A 763 -1.44 -37.89 -31.01
N ASP A 764 -0.76 -37.50 -29.93
CA ASP A 764 -0.46 -38.36 -28.80
C ASP A 764 -1.71 -38.69 -27.97
N GLU A 765 -1.66 -39.81 -27.26
CA GLU A 765 -2.69 -40.17 -26.29
C GLU A 765 -2.69 -39.18 -25.12
N LEU A 766 -3.88 -38.89 -24.57
CA LEU A 766 -4.05 -37.92 -23.48
C LEU A 766 -4.31 -38.61 -22.14
N LYS A 767 -3.71 -38.08 -21.09
CA LYS A 767 -3.96 -38.43 -19.68
C LYS A 767 -4.73 -37.30 -18.99
N TYR A 768 -5.83 -37.66 -18.35
CA TYR A 768 -6.73 -36.75 -17.64
C TYR A 768 -6.59 -36.95 -16.13
N ASP A 769 -6.02 -35.95 -15.44
CA ASP A 769 -5.92 -35.96 -13.98
C ASP A 769 -6.80 -34.86 -13.37
N TRP A 770 -7.85 -35.27 -12.67
CA TRP A 770 -8.81 -34.38 -12.02
C TRP A 770 -8.63 -34.38 -10.52
N PHE A 771 -8.38 -33.21 -9.94
CA PHE A 771 -8.25 -33.06 -8.50
C PHE A 771 -8.87 -31.77 -7.96
N HIS A 772 -9.20 -31.78 -6.66
CA HIS A 772 -9.62 -30.59 -5.93
C HIS A 772 -8.37 -29.90 -5.38
N TYR A 773 -8.05 -28.71 -5.91
CA TYR A 773 -7.02 -27.82 -5.35
C TYR A 773 -7.65 -27.07 -4.17
N ARG A 774 -7.38 -27.55 -2.95
CA ARG A 774 -8.13 -27.15 -1.75
C ARG A 774 -7.67 -25.81 -1.18
N GLU A 775 -6.39 -25.51 -1.33
CA GLU A 775 -5.72 -24.39 -0.69
C GLU A 775 -6.26 -23.00 -1.13
N PRO A 776 -6.66 -22.80 -2.40
CA PRO A 776 -7.36 -21.58 -2.84
C PRO A 776 -8.83 -21.46 -2.38
N GLY A 777 -9.46 -22.54 -1.91
CA GLY A 777 -10.88 -22.56 -1.54
C GLY A 777 -11.15 -22.18 -0.09
N GLY A 778 -11.86 -21.05 0.14
CA GLY A 778 -12.27 -20.60 1.48
C GLY A 778 -11.13 -20.05 2.35
N TYR A 779 -11.45 -19.54 3.56
CA TYR A 779 -10.58 -18.78 4.48
C TYR A 779 -9.30 -19.55 4.93
N GLY A 780 -8.31 -19.82 4.08
CA GLY A 780 -6.97 -20.34 4.43
C GLY A 780 -6.91 -21.63 5.27
N ARG A 781 -8.07 -22.22 5.61
CA ARG A 781 -8.29 -23.34 6.55
C ARG A 781 -8.82 -24.58 5.84
N GLY A 782 -8.96 -24.53 4.51
CA GLY A 782 -9.56 -25.59 3.69
C GLY A 782 -8.85 -26.95 3.79
N LEU A 783 -7.57 -26.97 4.22
CA LEU A 783 -6.82 -28.20 4.46
C LEU A 783 -7.21 -28.92 5.77
N GLU A 784 -7.61 -28.19 6.81
CA GLU A 784 -7.84 -28.76 8.14
C GLU A 784 -9.25 -29.33 8.33
N GLY A 785 -10.14 -29.13 7.36
CA GLY A 785 -11.50 -29.68 7.41
C GLY A 785 -12.34 -29.14 8.57
N PHE A 786 -12.03 -27.92 9.04
CA PHE A 786 -12.65 -27.30 10.22
C PHE A 786 -14.17 -27.19 10.06
N ASP A 787 -14.90 -28.13 10.66
CA ASP A 787 -16.32 -28.00 10.95
C ASP A 787 -16.43 -27.51 12.42
N PRO A 788 -16.85 -26.25 12.66
CA PRO A 788 -17.03 -25.74 14.02
C PRO A 788 -18.03 -26.55 14.86
N SER A 789 -18.85 -27.40 14.21
CA SER A 789 -19.85 -28.26 14.85
C SER A 789 -19.35 -29.68 15.16
N LEU A 790 -18.17 -30.08 14.69
CA LEU A 790 -17.56 -31.38 14.98
C LEU A 790 -16.35 -31.21 15.92
N LYS A 791 -16.29 -32.00 16.99
CA LYS A 791 -15.08 -32.10 17.84
C LYS A 791 -13.95 -32.70 16.99
N MET A 792 -13.01 -31.88 16.51
CA MET A 792 -12.06 -32.28 15.47
C MET A 792 -10.69 -32.74 15.96
N ASN A 793 -10.22 -33.85 15.35
CA ASN A 793 -8.81 -34.05 14.99
C ASN A 793 -8.70 -33.70 13.49
N PRO A 794 -7.80 -32.80 13.06
CA PRO A 794 -7.61 -32.50 11.65
C PRO A 794 -7.09 -33.75 10.90
N ILE A 795 -7.63 -34.01 9.72
CA ILE A 795 -7.12 -35.05 8.81
C ILE A 795 -6.51 -34.35 7.60
N LEU A 796 -5.19 -34.25 7.56
CA LEU A 796 -4.44 -33.76 6.40
C LEU A 796 -4.33 -34.89 5.36
N THR A 797 -5.22 -34.88 4.37
CA THR A 797 -5.21 -35.80 3.22
C THR A 797 -5.17 -35.05 1.91
N THR A 798 -4.57 -35.64 0.88
CA THR A 798 -4.64 -35.10 -0.49
C THR A 798 -6.05 -35.22 -1.07
N HIS A 799 -6.79 -36.26 -0.69
CA HIS A 799 -8.19 -36.43 -1.06
C HIS A 799 -9.09 -35.56 -0.19
N SER A 800 -10.02 -34.84 -0.83
CA SER A 800 -11.01 -34.03 -0.13
C SER A 800 -12.08 -34.95 0.50
N PRO A 801 -12.41 -34.80 1.80
CA PRO A 801 -13.56 -35.49 2.38
C PRO A 801 -14.90 -34.92 1.90
N ASN A 802 -14.90 -33.72 1.33
CA ASN A 802 -16.10 -32.96 0.97
C ASN A 802 -16.38 -32.94 -0.53
N VAL A 803 -15.45 -33.40 -1.36
CA VAL A 803 -15.57 -33.44 -2.82
C VAL A 803 -15.10 -34.81 -3.29
N ASN A 804 -16.02 -35.58 -3.88
CA ASN A 804 -15.72 -36.83 -4.54
C ASN A 804 -15.70 -36.62 -6.06
N ILE A 805 -14.64 -37.06 -6.73
CA ILE A 805 -14.49 -37.01 -8.19
C ILE A 805 -14.43 -38.45 -8.68
N THR A 806 -15.32 -38.84 -9.59
CA THR A 806 -15.42 -40.20 -10.12
C THR A 806 -15.42 -40.19 -11.63
N ASN A 807 -14.51 -40.96 -12.24
CA ASN A 807 -14.48 -41.14 -13.69
C ASN A 807 -15.75 -41.87 -14.16
N LEU A 808 -16.39 -41.33 -15.19
CA LEU A 808 -17.58 -41.90 -15.83
C LEU A 808 -17.24 -42.72 -17.08
N ASN A 809 -16.01 -42.60 -17.58
CA ASN A 809 -15.46 -43.38 -18.68
C ASN A 809 -14.04 -43.88 -18.35
N SER A 810 -13.52 -44.77 -19.19
CA SER A 810 -12.24 -45.45 -18.94
C SER A 810 -11.02 -44.57 -19.12
N ASP A 811 -11.08 -43.54 -19.97
CA ASP A 811 -9.96 -42.62 -20.23
C ASP A 811 -9.86 -41.46 -19.22
N GLY A 812 -10.90 -41.23 -18.42
CA GLY A 812 -10.93 -40.16 -17.40
C GLY A 812 -11.30 -38.77 -17.93
N SER A 813 -11.66 -38.65 -19.21
CA SER A 813 -12.07 -37.38 -19.81
C SER A 813 -13.42 -36.88 -19.30
N LEU A 814 -14.29 -37.77 -18.80
CA LEU A 814 -15.59 -37.43 -18.25
C LEU A 814 -15.66 -37.78 -16.76
N VAL A 815 -15.93 -36.79 -15.90
CA VAL A 815 -16.00 -36.99 -14.45
C VAL A 815 -17.32 -36.52 -13.85
N LYS A 816 -17.78 -37.24 -12.83
CA LYS A 816 -18.86 -36.81 -11.93
C LYS A 816 -18.24 -36.27 -10.65
N LEU A 817 -18.57 -35.03 -10.31
CA LEU A 817 -18.21 -34.37 -9.06
C LEU A 817 -19.40 -34.37 -8.11
N GLU A 818 -19.21 -34.85 -6.88
CA GLU A 818 -20.21 -34.88 -5.82
C GLU A 818 -19.70 -34.10 -4.60
N THR A 819 -20.50 -33.13 -4.12
CA THR A 819 -20.15 -32.30 -2.96
C THR A 819 -20.87 -32.74 -1.69
N ALA A 820 -20.29 -32.48 -0.52
CA ALA A 820 -20.98 -32.69 0.75
C ALA A 820 -22.21 -31.78 0.90
N LYS A 821 -23.27 -32.30 1.53
CA LYS A 821 -24.58 -31.61 1.65
C LYS A 821 -24.57 -30.25 2.36
N LYS A 822 -23.54 -29.97 3.16
CA LYS A 822 -23.40 -28.72 3.95
C LYS A 822 -22.29 -27.80 3.43
N LEU A 823 -21.60 -28.17 2.35
CA LEU A 823 -20.45 -27.43 1.85
C LEU A 823 -20.89 -26.15 1.13
N ASN A 824 -20.58 -24.97 1.67
CA ASN A 824 -20.96 -23.68 1.11
C ASN A 824 -19.73 -22.80 0.80
N ASP A 825 -18.73 -23.38 0.14
CA ASP A 825 -17.45 -22.74 -0.15
C ASP A 825 -17.23 -22.60 -1.67
N THR A 826 -16.31 -21.73 -2.07
CA THR A 826 -15.80 -21.74 -3.45
C THR A 826 -14.79 -22.86 -3.60
N LEU A 827 -14.99 -23.72 -4.60
CA LEU A 827 -14.12 -24.89 -4.84
C LEU A 827 -13.33 -24.70 -6.12
N HIS A 828 -12.07 -25.13 -6.12
CA HIS A 828 -11.20 -25.09 -7.29
C HIS A 828 -10.89 -26.50 -7.75
N ILE A 829 -11.48 -26.89 -8.87
CA ILE A 829 -11.26 -28.21 -9.49
C ILE A 829 -10.33 -28.01 -10.67
N ILE A 830 -9.26 -28.80 -10.72
CA ILE A 830 -8.24 -28.70 -11.75
C ILE A 830 -8.29 -29.97 -12.58
N LEU A 831 -8.34 -29.79 -13.91
CA LEU A 831 -7.86 -30.77 -14.86
C LEU A 831 -6.40 -30.46 -15.14
N ALA A 832 -5.50 -31.42 -14.92
CA ALA A 832 -4.19 -31.45 -15.53
C ALA A 832 -4.24 -32.43 -16.71
N LEU A 833 -4.22 -31.90 -17.93
CA LEU A 833 -4.21 -32.65 -19.17
C LEU A 833 -2.77 -32.78 -19.64
N ARG A 834 -2.31 -34.01 -19.84
CA ARG A 834 -0.95 -34.30 -20.33
C ARG A 834 -1.01 -35.21 -21.54
N ASP A 835 -0.10 -35.04 -22.48
CA ASP A 835 0.20 -36.10 -23.44
C ASP A 835 0.79 -37.33 -22.72
N ALA A 836 0.83 -38.48 -23.39
CA ALA A 836 1.23 -39.77 -22.81
C ALA A 836 2.66 -40.18 -23.18
N ILE A 837 3.59 -39.24 -23.29
CA ILE A 837 5.00 -39.52 -23.65
C ILE A 837 5.94 -39.52 -22.43
N GLU A 838 7.25 -39.72 -22.65
CA GLU A 838 8.26 -39.80 -21.58
C GLU A 838 8.50 -38.44 -20.87
N GLN A 839 8.51 -37.34 -21.61
CA GLN A 839 8.60 -35.96 -21.08
C GLN A 839 7.31 -35.23 -21.40
N PRO A 840 6.23 -35.48 -20.64
CA PRO A 840 4.92 -35.02 -21.05
C PRO A 840 4.76 -33.51 -20.92
N LEU A 841 3.99 -32.91 -21.83
CA LEU A 841 3.60 -31.52 -21.74
C LEU A 841 2.23 -31.36 -21.11
N ALA A 842 2.10 -30.40 -20.21
CA ALA A 842 0.90 -30.17 -19.44
C ALA A 842 0.15 -28.89 -19.88
N THR A 843 -1.16 -29.02 -20.03
CA THR A 843 -2.12 -27.92 -20.05
C THR A 843 -3.16 -28.16 -18.97
N TYR A 844 -3.56 -27.11 -18.27
CA TYR A 844 -4.52 -27.18 -17.19
C TYR A 844 -5.84 -26.50 -17.57
N ARG A 845 -6.92 -26.92 -16.89
CA ARG A 845 -8.16 -26.16 -16.83
C ARG A 845 -8.60 -26.03 -15.38
N ARG A 846 -8.67 -24.79 -14.89
CA ARG A 846 -9.30 -24.47 -13.61
C ARG A 846 -10.81 -24.30 -13.76
N VAL A 847 -11.58 -25.09 -13.02
CA VAL A 847 -13.03 -24.96 -12.87
C VAL A 847 -13.33 -24.43 -11.46
N ILE A 848 -13.95 -23.25 -11.39
CA ILE A 848 -14.35 -22.61 -10.13
C ILE A 848 -15.82 -22.92 -9.89
N LEU A 849 -16.11 -23.69 -8.84
CA LEU A 849 -17.47 -23.98 -8.41
C LEU A 849 -17.88 -23.00 -7.32
N GLU A 850 -18.88 -22.17 -7.61
CA GLU A 850 -19.46 -21.23 -6.66
C GLU A 850 -20.81 -21.76 -6.16
N ALA A 851 -21.01 -21.79 -4.84
CA ALA A 851 -22.29 -22.19 -4.25
C ALA A 851 -23.42 -21.23 -4.68
N ASN A 852 -24.62 -21.78 -4.87
CA ASN A 852 -25.85 -21.05 -5.22
C ASN A 852 -26.51 -20.36 -4.03
#